data_AF-A0A1C2IAU2-F1
#
_entry.id   AF-A0A1C2IAU2-F1
#
_cell.length_a   1.000
_cell.length_b   1.000
_cell.length_c   1.000
_cell.angle_alpha   90.00
_cell.angle_beta   90.00
_cell.angle_gamma   90.00
#
_symmetry.space_group_name_H-M   'P 1'
#
loop_
_entity.id
_entity.type
_entity.pdbx_description
1 polymer ?
#
loop_
_entity_poly.entity_id
_entity_poly.type
_entity_poly.pdbx_seq_one_letter_code
_entity_poly.pdbx_strand_id
1 'polypeptide(L)'
;MTYAQNDPMVEIRIKHSLMPIQVTTGHPVLAIQNVALGETSARTLKRLENGKRSPTWVDAGNLQVGDYVAQTIPGEVIPVAGFTDEEAYLYGIMLGDGHVAQKQGVNREYGVTLNATSKAHLAQFVRQYLLEHDIHFWENSAHGSVVQLRWAYGRTCLRDAVNGQFVAGEEAPVLPFDFADLYNAKGEKKVSARFLHLPESQTLAILKGLLQTDGHLARGKEIFFTTASLTLAENVRYLLLRLGIPSSGRQRDRRDEVHTATRKDGSQDTLSGGLSYELRIPAYPKIAALLGCEPVQKHMALRIGRWLFSRVTSIADITPVPFVCDLKVEGDESYMTTAFLAHNGGKRKGAVCAYLETWHLDIEEFLELRKNTGDDRRRTHDMNTANWIPDLFMKRVMDNAEWTLFSPNEVPDLHELYGTRFEERYAEYESMAENGQLEQFKKVPAVELWRKMLTMLFETGHPWITFKDPCNVRSPQRHAGVVHSSNLCTEVTLNSNDEETAVCNLGSVNLMQHLITNPVISEHGDELETEDWPYDQLRESMTPVNALRHINKEALFETVGTAIRMLDNVIDINFYPTRKARNANMRHRAIGLGVMGFADALQALRIPMDSEAAVTFAGVSQEVISFAAIQTSADLAVARGSYSSFQGSDWSRGILPINTVQRLETERGMELLTAQQPSAIDPDLWDAVRVRVQHGIRNSNIMAIAPTATISNIVGVSQGIDPIYQNLYVKSNLSGEFTVVNTQMVADMEKLDLWDDVMVNDLKYFDGSLAHIDRIPSWMKRLYATAFEIDPLWLVRMTAERQKWIDQSVSLNLYMAKPSGKALDNLYKQAWMYGLKTTYYLRTMGATSAEKSTVTEGTLNAVQGGTPAPAIKACLIDDPTCEACQ
;
A
#
# COMPACT_ATOMS: atom_id res chain seq x y z
N MET A 1 6.47 6.46 -2.21
CA MET A 1 6.04 7.04 -0.92
C MET A 1 7.06 8.08 -0.48
N THR A 2 6.65 9.23 0.05
CA THR A 2 7.55 10.18 0.71
C THR A 2 7.57 9.87 2.20
N TYR A 3 8.75 9.62 2.77
CA TYR A 3 8.90 9.46 4.22
C TYR A 3 9.99 10.39 4.75
N ALA A 4 9.78 10.87 5.97
CA ALA A 4 10.79 11.61 6.70
C ALA A 4 11.85 10.63 7.19
N GLN A 5 13.12 10.91 6.89
CA GLN A 5 14.22 10.02 7.21
C GLN A 5 15.38 10.82 7.79
N ASN A 6 15.96 10.27 8.86
CA ASN A 6 17.16 10.80 9.51
C ASN A 6 18.38 9.92 9.18
N ASP A 7 18.23 8.97 8.24
CA ASP A 7 19.32 8.04 7.96
C ASP A 7 20.47 8.82 7.31
N PRO A 8 21.73 8.43 7.60
CA PRO A 8 22.88 9.05 6.99
C PRO A 8 22.75 9.05 5.47
N MET A 9 23.05 10.17 4.85
CA MET A 9 22.96 10.35 3.40
C MET A 9 24.32 10.68 2.81
N VAL A 10 24.50 10.29 1.56
CA VAL A 10 25.67 10.60 0.75
C VAL A 10 25.26 11.29 -0.54
N GLU A 11 26.07 12.25 -0.96
CA GLU A 11 26.04 12.85 -2.29
C GLU A 11 27.13 12.19 -3.15
N ILE A 12 26.71 11.50 -4.20
CA ILE A 12 27.59 10.75 -5.10
C ILE A 12 27.63 11.43 -6.47
N ARG A 13 28.84 11.76 -6.94
CA ARG A 13 29.08 12.20 -8.32
C ARG A 13 29.78 11.12 -9.11
N ILE A 14 29.27 10.88 -10.31
CA ILE A 14 29.92 10.01 -11.29
C ILE A 14 30.42 10.83 -12.48
N LYS A 15 31.37 10.26 -13.23
CA LYS A 15 31.96 10.91 -14.39
C LYS A 15 30.95 11.29 -15.47
N HIS A 16 29.95 10.43 -15.69
CA HIS A 16 28.94 10.59 -16.74
C HIS A 16 27.57 10.99 -16.16
N SER A 17 27.56 11.97 -15.25
CA SER A 17 26.35 12.66 -14.79
C SER A 17 26.43 14.17 -15.02
N LEU A 18 25.26 14.82 -15.08
CA LEU A 18 25.15 16.28 -15.12
C LEU A 18 25.33 16.88 -13.72
N MET A 19 24.70 16.23 -12.75
CA MET A 19 24.65 16.62 -11.34
C MET A 19 25.03 15.42 -10.44
N PRO A 20 25.42 15.66 -9.19
CA PRO A 20 25.54 14.60 -8.22
C PRO A 20 24.15 14.14 -7.76
N ILE A 21 24.06 12.94 -7.21
CA ILE A 21 22.81 12.39 -6.68
C ILE A 21 22.94 12.20 -5.18
N GLN A 22 21.91 12.63 -4.45
CA GLN A 22 21.78 12.50 -3.01
C GLN A 22 20.93 11.27 -2.71
N VAL A 23 21.46 10.33 -1.92
CA VAL A 23 20.78 9.07 -1.57
C VAL A 23 21.05 8.71 -0.11
N THR A 24 20.21 7.86 0.46
CA THR A 24 20.49 7.25 1.77
C THR A 24 21.67 6.29 1.66
N THR A 25 22.48 6.22 2.71
CA THR A 25 23.67 5.34 2.75
C THR A 25 23.30 3.87 2.52
N GLY A 26 22.16 3.41 3.06
CA GLY A 26 21.66 2.05 2.88
C GLY A 26 20.93 1.80 1.57
N HIS A 27 21.04 2.68 0.56
CA HIS A 27 20.36 2.49 -0.72
C HIS A 27 21.21 1.61 -1.67
N PRO A 28 20.75 0.42 -2.07
CA PRO A 28 21.55 -0.47 -2.90
C PRO A 28 21.74 0.06 -4.34
N VAL A 29 22.97 -0.01 -4.81
CA VAL A 29 23.42 0.41 -6.15
C VAL A 29 24.31 -0.64 -6.78
N LEU A 30 24.12 -0.91 -8.08
CA LEU A 30 24.89 -1.92 -8.78
C LEU A 30 26.29 -1.37 -9.11
N ALA A 31 27.32 -1.92 -8.48
CA ALA A 31 28.67 -1.37 -8.47
C ALA A 31 29.77 -2.41 -8.71
N ILE A 32 30.94 -1.94 -9.14
CA ILE A 32 32.21 -2.67 -9.14
C ILE A 32 33.11 -1.95 -8.14
N GLN A 33 33.27 -2.55 -6.96
CA GLN A 33 34.00 -1.96 -5.84
C GLN A 33 35.51 -2.21 -5.89
N ASN A 34 36.22 -1.51 -5.00
CA ASN A 34 37.65 -1.58 -4.73
C ASN A 34 38.52 -1.15 -5.91
N VAL A 35 38.02 -0.31 -6.82
CA VAL A 35 38.78 0.11 -8.02
C VAL A 35 39.57 1.37 -7.70
N ALA A 36 40.90 1.29 -7.76
CA ALA A 36 41.73 2.47 -7.52
C ALA A 36 41.45 3.57 -8.55
N LEU A 37 41.40 4.83 -8.11
CA LEU A 37 41.14 5.99 -8.98
C LEU A 37 42.08 6.07 -10.20
N GLY A 38 43.35 5.68 -10.03
CA GLY A 38 44.36 5.66 -11.08
C GLY A 38 44.35 4.41 -11.99
N GLU A 39 43.51 3.41 -11.71
CA GLU A 39 43.42 2.20 -12.54
C GLU A 39 42.76 2.50 -13.89
N THR A 40 43.32 2.02 -15.00
CA THR A 40 42.74 2.26 -16.33
C THR A 40 41.52 1.37 -16.59
N SER A 41 40.53 1.88 -17.34
CA SER A 41 39.34 1.11 -17.74
C SER A 41 39.70 -0.24 -18.40
N ALA A 42 40.74 -0.29 -19.24
CA ALA A 42 41.20 -1.53 -19.87
C ALA A 42 41.70 -2.57 -18.84
N ARG A 43 42.38 -2.14 -17.77
CA ARG A 43 42.86 -3.02 -16.70
C ARG A 43 41.70 -3.55 -15.85
N THR A 44 40.72 -2.70 -15.55
CA THR A 44 39.49 -3.10 -14.84
C THR A 44 38.70 -4.12 -15.65
N LEU A 45 38.53 -3.90 -16.97
CA LEU A 45 37.86 -4.83 -17.87
C LEU A 45 38.56 -6.21 -17.89
N LYS A 46 39.89 -6.22 -18.05
CA LYS A 46 40.67 -7.47 -17.99
C LYS A 46 40.53 -8.21 -16.66
N ARG A 47 40.34 -7.51 -15.54
CA ARG A 47 40.12 -8.15 -14.23
C ARG A 47 38.72 -8.75 -14.08
N LEU A 48 37.72 -8.11 -14.68
CA LEU A 48 36.35 -8.64 -14.76
C LEU A 48 36.32 -9.91 -15.63
N GLU A 49 36.96 -9.88 -16.81
CA GLU A 49 37.06 -11.03 -17.72
C GLU A 49 37.74 -12.25 -17.09
N ASN A 50 38.74 -12.01 -16.23
CA ASN A 50 39.45 -13.07 -15.50
C ASN A 50 38.76 -13.46 -14.16
N GLY A 51 37.53 -13.00 -13.91
CA GLY A 51 36.75 -13.33 -12.71
C GLY A 51 37.31 -12.75 -11.41
N LYS A 52 38.30 -11.86 -11.45
CA LYS A 52 38.90 -11.25 -10.24
C LYS A 52 38.02 -10.18 -9.62
N ARG A 53 36.97 -9.75 -10.33
CA ARG A 53 35.94 -8.79 -9.91
C ARG A 53 34.64 -9.13 -10.62
N SER A 54 33.52 -8.73 -10.02
CA SER A 54 32.19 -8.80 -10.63
C SER A 54 31.35 -7.61 -10.15
N PRO A 55 30.35 -7.17 -10.94
CA PRO A 55 29.34 -6.24 -10.45
C PRO A 55 28.48 -6.88 -9.35
N THR A 56 28.21 -6.14 -8.29
CA THR A 56 27.35 -6.56 -7.17
C THR A 56 26.47 -5.40 -6.70
N TRP A 57 25.35 -5.70 -6.06
CA TRP A 57 24.58 -4.68 -5.34
C TRP A 57 25.30 -4.30 -4.06
N VAL A 58 25.43 -3.00 -3.83
CA VAL A 58 26.21 -2.44 -2.74
C VAL A 58 25.48 -1.23 -2.21
N ASP A 59 25.40 -1.09 -0.89
CA ASP A 59 24.86 0.12 -0.27
C ASP A 59 25.67 1.35 -0.67
N ALA A 60 24.98 2.43 -1.04
CA ALA A 60 25.58 3.67 -1.50
C ALA A 60 26.66 4.24 -0.55
N GLY A 61 26.49 4.07 0.77
CA GLY A 61 27.46 4.48 1.78
C GLY A 61 28.77 3.70 1.77
N ASN A 62 28.80 2.51 1.15
CA ASN A 62 29.99 1.67 1.04
C ASN A 62 30.78 1.88 -0.27
N LEU A 63 30.34 2.82 -1.12
CA LEU A 63 31.08 3.18 -2.32
C LEU A 63 32.34 3.99 -1.99
N GLN A 64 33.37 3.84 -2.82
CA GLN A 64 34.60 4.62 -2.73
C GLN A 64 34.88 5.38 -4.02
N VAL A 65 35.64 6.49 -3.91
CA VAL A 65 36.12 7.22 -5.09
C VAL A 65 37.02 6.31 -5.91
N GLY A 66 36.70 6.17 -7.20
CA GLY A 66 37.39 5.27 -8.12
C GLY A 66 36.58 4.04 -8.50
N ASP A 67 35.59 3.64 -7.69
CA ASP A 67 34.64 2.58 -7.99
C ASP A 67 33.80 2.91 -9.24
N TYR A 68 33.14 1.91 -9.79
CA TYR A 68 32.23 2.08 -10.90
C TYR A 68 30.81 1.73 -10.49
N VAL A 69 29.82 2.52 -10.95
CA VAL A 69 28.40 2.23 -10.78
C VAL A 69 27.73 2.09 -12.15
N ALA A 70 26.72 1.23 -12.24
CA ALA A 70 26.07 0.88 -13.50
C ALA A 70 25.03 1.94 -13.92
N GLN A 71 24.96 2.20 -15.22
CA GLN A 71 23.81 2.78 -15.89
C GLN A 71 23.19 1.72 -16.81
N THR A 72 21.87 1.59 -16.85
CA THR A 72 21.23 0.66 -17.80
C THR A 72 21.12 1.32 -19.17
N ILE A 73 21.46 0.61 -20.24
CA ILE A 73 21.16 1.01 -21.62
C ILE A 73 19.71 0.60 -21.88
N PRO A 74 18.75 1.54 -22.01
CA PRO A 74 17.35 1.19 -22.21
C PRO A 74 17.17 0.54 -23.59
N GLY A 75 16.55 -0.65 -23.62
CA GLY A 75 16.34 -1.43 -24.84
C GLY A 75 14.94 -1.30 -25.45
N GLU A 76 14.01 -0.63 -24.77
CA GLU A 76 12.64 -0.48 -25.24
C GLU A 76 12.56 0.41 -26.48
N VAL A 77 11.73 -0.01 -27.44
CA VAL A 77 11.43 0.72 -28.67
C VAL A 77 9.91 0.81 -28.83
N ILE A 78 9.39 2.03 -28.80
CA ILE A 78 7.97 2.37 -28.98
C ILE A 78 7.87 3.26 -30.24
N PRO A 79 7.50 2.69 -31.40
CA PRO A 79 7.25 3.48 -32.61
C PRO A 79 6.04 4.39 -32.42
N VAL A 80 6.10 5.61 -32.97
CA VAL A 80 4.96 6.53 -33.02
C VAL A 80 4.44 6.57 -34.45
N ALA A 81 3.16 6.25 -34.63
CA ALA A 81 2.53 6.23 -35.94
C ALA A 81 2.59 7.62 -36.59
N GLY A 82 3.02 7.66 -37.87
CA GLY A 82 3.15 8.91 -38.62
C GLY A 82 4.29 9.83 -38.19
N PHE A 83 5.23 9.35 -37.35
CA PHE A 83 6.44 10.10 -36.98
C PHE A 83 7.64 9.48 -37.68
N THR A 84 8.03 9.99 -38.85
CA THR A 84 9.19 9.50 -39.62
C THR A 84 10.54 10.08 -39.16
N ASP A 85 11.64 9.67 -39.80
CA ASP A 85 12.97 10.23 -39.56
C ASP A 85 13.06 11.74 -39.90
N GLU A 86 12.26 12.22 -40.85
CA GLU A 86 12.26 13.62 -41.27
C GLU A 86 11.59 14.52 -40.22
N GLU A 87 10.42 14.14 -39.69
CA GLU A 87 9.77 14.88 -38.60
C GLU A 87 10.52 14.72 -37.29
N ALA A 88 11.23 13.60 -37.06
CA ALA A 88 12.19 13.49 -35.96
C ALA A 88 13.33 14.51 -36.10
N TYR A 89 13.87 14.70 -37.31
CA TYR A 89 14.91 15.69 -37.57
C TYR A 89 14.40 17.13 -37.41
N LEU A 90 13.21 17.45 -37.96
CA LEU A 90 12.56 18.74 -37.77
C LEU A 90 12.24 19.00 -36.29
N TYR A 91 11.75 18.01 -35.55
CA TYR A 91 11.50 18.11 -34.12
C TYR A 91 12.79 18.44 -33.36
N GLY A 92 13.91 17.81 -33.71
CA GLY A 92 15.24 18.15 -33.17
C GLY A 92 15.65 19.60 -33.44
N ILE A 93 15.45 20.09 -34.66
CA ILE A 93 15.69 21.52 -35.01
C ILE A 93 14.77 22.43 -34.18
N MET A 94 13.51 22.04 -34.02
CA MET A 94 12.51 22.81 -33.26
C MET A 94 12.81 22.88 -31.77
N LEU A 95 13.49 21.87 -31.21
CA LEU A 95 13.94 21.86 -29.82
C LEU A 95 15.08 22.84 -29.55
N GLY A 96 15.94 23.10 -30.55
CA GLY A 96 17.00 24.11 -30.47
C GLY A 96 16.50 25.50 -30.86
N ASP A 97 16.80 25.92 -32.09
CA ASP A 97 16.50 27.26 -32.62
C ASP A 97 15.00 27.51 -32.97
N GLY A 98 14.12 26.56 -32.66
CA GLY A 98 12.69 26.66 -32.95
C GLY A 98 11.85 27.31 -31.86
N HIS A 99 10.72 27.88 -32.24
CA HIS A 99 9.74 28.46 -31.33
C HIS A 99 8.30 28.20 -31.78
N VAL A 100 7.37 28.26 -30.83
CA VAL A 100 5.93 28.18 -31.06
C VAL A 100 5.25 29.31 -30.30
N ALA A 101 4.48 30.13 -30.99
CA ALA A 101 3.71 31.21 -30.40
C ALA A 101 2.29 30.72 -30.07
N GLN A 102 1.88 30.84 -28.81
CA GLN A 102 0.51 30.56 -28.37
C GLN A 102 -0.33 31.84 -28.29
N LYS A 103 -1.60 31.75 -28.71
CA LYS A 103 -2.59 32.81 -28.49
C LYS A 103 -3.91 32.16 -28.08
N GLN A 104 -4.42 32.55 -26.90
CA GLN A 104 -5.63 31.95 -26.29
C GLN A 104 -5.54 30.42 -26.14
N GLY A 105 -4.36 29.90 -25.79
CA GLY A 105 -4.14 28.46 -25.57
C GLY A 105 -3.97 27.63 -26.85
N VAL A 106 -4.09 28.24 -28.03
CA VAL A 106 -3.90 27.57 -29.32
C VAL A 106 -2.55 27.97 -29.92
N ASN A 107 -1.85 27.00 -30.51
CA ASN A 107 -0.62 27.25 -31.25
C ASN A 107 -1.00 28.03 -32.51
N ARG A 108 -0.51 29.25 -32.68
CA ARG A 108 -0.85 30.10 -33.83
C ARG A 108 0.24 30.13 -34.88
N GLU A 109 1.49 30.07 -34.46
CA GLU A 109 2.65 30.24 -35.34
C GLU A 109 3.79 29.35 -34.85
N TYR A 110 4.40 28.62 -35.77
CA TYR A 110 5.67 27.94 -35.54
C TYR A 110 6.77 28.69 -36.29
N GLY A 111 8.01 28.59 -35.83
CA GLY A 111 9.12 29.16 -36.56
C GLY A 111 10.49 28.68 -36.11
N VAL A 112 11.50 28.90 -36.96
CA VAL A 112 12.92 28.70 -36.67
C VAL A 112 13.70 29.96 -37.01
N THR A 113 14.69 30.28 -36.18
CA THR A 113 15.58 31.43 -36.40
C THR A 113 17.01 30.93 -36.54
N LEU A 114 17.56 30.98 -37.75
CA LEU A 114 18.83 30.32 -38.08
C LEU A 114 19.85 31.33 -38.61
N ASN A 115 21.13 31.12 -38.33
CA ASN A 115 22.19 31.93 -38.93
C ASN A 115 22.25 31.68 -40.45
N ALA A 116 22.24 32.77 -41.23
CA ALA A 116 22.14 32.70 -42.69
C ALA A 116 23.35 32.03 -43.38
N THR A 117 24.51 31.98 -42.72
CA THR A 117 25.74 31.39 -43.25
C THR A 117 26.02 30.02 -42.63
N SER A 118 26.15 29.94 -41.30
CA SER A 118 26.57 28.69 -40.63
C SER A 118 25.49 27.62 -40.57
N LYS A 119 24.21 28.01 -40.67
CA LYS A 119 23.04 27.12 -40.60
C LYS A 119 22.21 27.13 -41.90
N ALA A 120 22.81 27.54 -43.03
CA ALA A 120 22.13 27.63 -44.32
C ALA A 120 21.48 26.30 -44.77
N HIS A 121 22.17 25.18 -44.54
CA HIS A 121 21.66 23.84 -44.84
C HIS A 121 20.40 23.48 -44.03
N LEU A 122 20.30 23.91 -42.76
CA LEU A 122 19.11 23.70 -41.93
C LEU A 122 17.93 24.53 -42.45
N ALA A 123 18.18 25.78 -42.83
CA ALA A 123 17.14 26.63 -43.41
C ALA A 123 16.64 26.06 -44.76
N GLN A 124 17.53 25.47 -45.57
CA GLN A 124 17.13 24.79 -46.80
C GLN A 124 16.26 23.56 -46.51
N PHE A 125 16.66 22.72 -45.54
CA PHE A 125 15.86 21.56 -45.13
C PHE A 125 14.46 21.97 -44.67
N VAL A 126 14.33 22.94 -43.77
CA VAL A 126 13.02 23.39 -43.25
C VAL A 126 12.14 23.92 -44.37
N ARG A 127 12.68 24.70 -45.32
CA ARG A 127 11.90 25.15 -46.50
C ARG A 127 11.38 23.98 -47.33
N GLN A 128 12.24 23.01 -47.63
CA GLN A 128 11.88 21.87 -48.45
C GLN A 128 10.81 21.02 -47.75
N TYR A 129 10.98 20.73 -46.47
CA TYR A 129 10.01 19.98 -45.67
C TYR A 129 8.62 20.64 -45.70
N LEU A 130 8.57 21.96 -45.48
CA LEU A 130 7.30 22.70 -45.46
C LEU A 130 6.61 22.68 -46.84
N LEU A 131 7.37 22.77 -47.94
CA LEU A 131 6.84 22.67 -49.30
C LEU A 131 6.29 21.27 -49.60
N GLU A 132 7.01 20.22 -49.24
CA GLU A 132 6.61 18.83 -49.50
C GLU A 132 5.38 18.39 -48.70
N HIS A 133 5.09 19.07 -47.58
CA HIS A 133 3.94 18.80 -46.72
C HIS A 133 2.75 19.75 -46.93
N ASP A 134 2.80 20.57 -47.99
CA ASP A 134 1.78 21.60 -48.29
C ASP A 134 1.52 22.57 -47.11
N ILE A 135 2.57 22.94 -46.37
CA ILE A 135 2.50 23.85 -45.23
C ILE A 135 2.86 25.26 -45.69
N HIS A 136 1.92 26.18 -45.56
CA HIS A 136 2.16 27.58 -45.89
C HIS A 136 3.15 28.24 -44.91
N PHE A 137 4.21 28.84 -45.44
CA PHE A 137 5.24 29.54 -44.68
C PHE A 137 5.65 30.85 -45.33
N TRP A 138 6.26 31.73 -44.54
CA TRP A 138 6.87 32.96 -45.00
C TRP A 138 8.25 33.13 -44.38
N GLU A 139 9.09 33.89 -45.07
CA GLU A 139 10.47 34.11 -44.69
C GLU A 139 10.72 35.60 -44.45
N ASN A 140 11.32 35.92 -43.31
CA ASN A 140 11.84 37.24 -43.03
C ASN A 140 13.37 37.19 -43.02
N SER A 141 13.97 37.88 -43.99
CA SER A 141 15.42 38.12 -44.01
C SER A 141 15.74 39.38 -43.20
N ALA A 142 16.05 39.21 -41.92
CA ALA A 142 16.47 40.33 -41.07
C ALA A 142 17.96 40.65 -41.33
N HIS A 143 18.23 41.72 -42.09
CA HIS A 143 19.54 42.37 -42.24
C HIS A 143 20.75 41.45 -42.55
N GLY A 144 20.56 40.41 -43.36
CA GLY A 144 21.64 39.65 -44.01
C GLY A 144 22.40 38.62 -43.16
N SER A 145 22.13 38.49 -41.86
CA SER A 145 22.86 37.55 -40.97
C SER A 145 22.01 36.40 -40.41
N VAL A 146 20.67 36.51 -40.49
CA VAL A 146 19.72 35.55 -39.93
C VAL A 146 18.58 35.30 -40.92
N VAL A 147 18.17 34.04 -41.04
CA VAL A 147 17.00 33.58 -41.76
C VAL A 147 15.93 33.19 -40.75
N GLN A 148 14.75 33.82 -40.82
CA GLN A 148 13.59 33.44 -40.03
C GLN A 148 12.53 32.80 -40.93
N LEU A 149 12.29 31.51 -40.72
CA LEU A 149 11.20 30.77 -41.37
C LEU A 149 10.07 30.64 -40.36
N ARG A 150 8.86 31.04 -40.74
CA ARG A 150 7.66 30.94 -39.90
C ARG A 150 6.52 30.36 -40.71
N TRP A 151 5.68 29.55 -40.07
CA TRP A 151 4.56 28.89 -40.73
C TRP A 151 3.34 28.82 -39.83
N ALA A 152 2.19 28.65 -40.48
CA ALA A 152 0.90 28.60 -39.81
C ALA A 152 0.65 27.24 -39.15
N TYR A 153 -0.24 27.22 -38.15
CA TYR A 153 -0.61 26.00 -37.43
C TYR A 153 -1.40 24.99 -38.27
N GLY A 154 -2.23 25.46 -39.21
CA GLY A 154 -3.10 24.66 -40.08
C GLY A 154 -2.75 24.79 -41.56
N ARG A 155 -3.01 23.75 -42.39
CA ARG A 155 -2.58 23.73 -43.82
C ARG A 155 -3.21 24.85 -44.63
N THR A 156 -4.48 25.12 -44.38
CA THR A 156 -5.25 26.19 -45.03
C THR A 156 -5.20 27.52 -44.26
N CYS A 157 -4.46 27.58 -43.16
CA CYS A 157 -4.36 28.77 -42.32
C CYS A 157 -3.40 29.77 -42.94
N LEU A 158 -3.91 30.95 -43.35
CA LEU A 158 -3.11 31.98 -44.02
C LEU A 158 -2.88 33.17 -43.09
N ARG A 159 -1.64 33.69 -43.10
CA ARG A 159 -1.28 34.91 -42.37
C ARG A 159 -1.45 36.12 -43.27
N ASP A 160 -2.25 37.08 -42.85
CA ASP A 160 -2.41 38.38 -43.50
C ASP A 160 -1.06 39.14 -43.47
N ALA A 161 -0.56 39.50 -44.65
CA ALA A 161 0.72 40.16 -44.83
C ALA A 161 0.76 41.60 -44.26
N VAL A 162 -0.41 42.25 -44.07
CA VAL A 162 -0.54 43.66 -43.67
C VAL A 162 -0.73 43.78 -42.15
N ASN A 163 -1.62 43.01 -41.55
CA ASN A 163 -1.95 43.12 -40.11
C ASN A 163 -1.42 41.95 -39.26
N GLY A 164 -0.86 40.90 -39.88
CA GLY A 164 -0.28 39.75 -39.19
C GLY A 164 -1.29 38.82 -38.51
N GLN A 165 -2.60 39.01 -38.73
CA GLN A 165 -3.64 38.12 -38.24
C GLN A 165 -3.79 36.90 -39.16
N PHE A 166 -4.20 35.77 -38.58
CA PHE A 166 -4.53 34.58 -39.36
C PHE A 166 -6.00 34.66 -39.79
N VAL A 167 -6.26 34.53 -41.09
CA VAL A 167 -7.61 34.63 -41.68
C VAL A 167 -7.79 33.49 -42.67
N ALA A 168 -8.88 32.73 -42.49
CA ALA A 168 -9.26 31.50 -43.20
C ALA A 168 -8.46 30.23 -42.83
N GLY A 169 -9.15 29.07 -42.84
CA GLY A 169 -8.57 27.73 -42.77
C GLY A 169 -9.03 26.83 -41.61
N GLU A 170 -8.86 25.52 -41.77
CA GLU A 170 -8.99 24.50 -40.73
C GLU A 170 -7.90 24.67 -39.65
N GLU A 171 -8.31 24.72 -38.38
CA GLU A 171 -7.40 24.77 -37.21
C GLU A 171 -6.95 23.36 -36.79
N ALA A 172 -6.57 22.51 -37.74
CA ALA A 172 -6.00 21.20 -37.48
C ALA A 172 -4.46 21.26 -37.50
N PRO A 173 -3.75 20.60 -36.56
CA PRO A 173 -2.30 20.62 -36.51
C PRO A 173 -1.68 20.00 -37.77
N VAL A 174 -0.74 20.72 -38.40
CA VAL A 174 -0.01 20.23 -39.59
C VAL A 174 1.23 19.39 -39.29
N LEU A 175 1.71 19.44 -38.05
CA LEU A 175 2.86 18.68 -37.60
C LEU A 175 2.41 17.51 -36.71
N PRO A 176 3.14 16.39 -36.70
CA PRO A 176 2.83 15.26 -35.83
C PRO A 176 3.17 15.52 -34.35
N PHE A 177 3.57 16.75 -34.01
CA PHE A 177 3.90 17.23 -32.66
C PHE A 177 3.41 18.66 -32.45
N ASP A 178 3.19 19.02 -31.20
CA ASP A 178 2.63 20.31 -30.80
C ASP A 178 3.48 21.04 -29.75
N PHE A 179 2.92 22.10 -29.18
CA PHE A 179 3.55 22.86 -28.09
C PHE A 179 3.81 22.01 -26.85
N ALA A 180 2.90 21.13 -26.44
CA ALA A 180 3.05 20.30 -25.24
C ALA A 180 4.13 19.21 -25.43
N ASP A 181 4.46 18.87 -26.68
CA ASP A 181 5.61 18.04 -26.99
C ASP A 181 6.94 18.79 -26.91
N LEU A 182 6.97 20.07 -27.25
CA LEU A 182 8.20 20.88 -27.27
C LEU A 182 8.48 21.55 -25.92
N TYR A 183 7.46 21.86 -25.14
CA TYR A 183 7.54 22.67 -23.93
C TYR A 183 6.85 22.01 -22.73
N ASN A 184 7.43 22.15 -21.54
CA ASN A 184 6.78 21.76 -20.29
C ASN A 184 5.84 22.86 -19.79
N ALA A 185 5.14 22.62 -18.66
CA ALA A 185 4.20 23.59 -18.07
C ALA A 185 4.85 24.92 -17.63
N LYS A 186 6.19 24.97 -17.52
CA LYS A 186 6.95 26.18 -17.22
C LYS A 186 7.42 26.92 -18.48
N GLY A 187 7.06 26.44 -19.67
CA GLY A 187 7.53 27.00 -20.95
C GLY A 187 8.99 26.65 -21.28
N GLU A 188 9.59 25.67 -20.59
CA GLU A 188 10.95 25.21 -20.89
C GLU A 188 10.92 24.10 -21.94
N LYS A 189 11.91 24.07 -22.83
CA LYS A 189 12.02 23.00 -23.83
C LYS A 189 12.16 21.62 -23.20
N LYS A 190 11.57 20.58 -23.78
CA LYS A 190 11.73 19.17 -23.39
C LYS A 190 11.57 18.24 -24.59
N VAL A 191 12.06 17.02 -24.48
CA VAL A 191 11.63 15.93 -25.37
C VAL A 191 10.36 15.31 -24.77
N SER A 192 9.30 15.19 -25.57
CA SER A 192 8.05 14.57 -25.14
C SER A 192 8.26 13.11 -24.73
N ALA A 193 7.52 12.62 -23.74
CA ALA A 193 7.65 11.25 -23.25
C ALA A 193 7.44 10.21 -24.37
N ARG A 194 6.48 10.48 -25.28
CA ARG A 194 6.20 9.64 -26.45
C ARG A 194 7.35 9.56 -27.47
N PHE A 195 8.36 10.43 -27.38
CA PHE A 195 9.51 10.45 -28.27
C PHE A 195 10.82 9.94 -27.61
N LEU A 196 10.78 9.55 -26.33
CA LEU A 196 11.98 9.07 -25.62
C LEU A 196 12.39 7.64 -26.02
N HIS A 197 11.45 6.82 -26.50
CA HIS A 197 11.68 5.40 -26.85
C HIS A 197 11.56 5.11 -28.35
N LEU A 198 11.73 6.11 -29.22
CA LEU A 198 11.64 5.92 -30.67
C LEU A 198 12.71 4.94 -31.21
N PRO A 199 12.49 4.36 -32.41
CA PRO A 199 13.53 3.69 -33.19
C PRO A 199 14.86 4.45 -33.24
N GLU A 200 15.95 3.69 -33.44
CA GLU A 200 17.30 4.26 -33.40
C GLU A 200 17.51 5.37 -34.43
N SER A 201 17.01 5.20 -35.66
CA SER A 201 17.13 6.20 -36.73
C SER A 201 16.50 7.54 -36.36
N GLN A 202 15.30 7.51 -35.78
CA GLN A 202 14.56 8.69 -35.34
C GLN A 202 15.22 9.34 -34.12
N THR A 203 15.74 8.54 -33.19
CA THR A 203 16.51 9.04 -32.04
C THR A 203 17.76 9.80 -32.52
N LEU A 204 18.48 9.24 -33.50
CA LEU A 204 19.63 9.87 -34.14
C LEU A 204 19.22 11.15 -34.90
N ALA A 205 18.07 11.16 -35.56
CA ALA A 205 17.53 12.33 -36.26
C ALA A 205 17.22 13.50 -35.31
N ILE A 206 16.55 13.24 -34.18
CA ILE A 206 16.30 14.26 -33.13
C ILE A 206 17.63 14.85 -32.65
N LEU A 207 18.58 13.99 -32.27
CA LEU A 207 19.89 14.42 -31.78
C LEU A 207 20.66 15.21 -32.85
N LYS A 208 20.59 14.81 -34.13
CA LYS A 208 21.22 15.54 -35.24
C LYS A 208 20.66 16.96 -35.36
N GLY A 209 19.34 17.11 -35.41
CA GLY A 209 18.69 18.42 -35.54
C GLY A 209 19.02 19.35 -34.36
N LEU A 210 19.02 18.79 -33.16
CA LEU A 210 19.32 19.55 -31.94
C LEU A 210 20.81 19.94 -31.83
N LEU A 211 21.73 19.04 -32.18
CA LEU A 211 23.17 19.30 -32.11
C LEU A 211 23.68 20.19 -33.25
N GLN A 212 23.00 20.24 -34.39
CA GLN A 212 23.33 21.18 -35.47
C GLN A 212 22.81 22.60 -35.22
N THR A 213 21.79 22.74 -34.37
CA THR A 213 21.27 24.05 -33.92
C THR A 213 22.08 24.56 -32.72
N ASP A 214 22.02 23.88 -31.58
CA ASP A 214 22.60 24.36 -30.31
C ASP A 214 23.85 23.60 -29.86
N GLY A 215 24.38 22.71 -30.71
CA GLY A 215 25.65 22.04 -30.46
C GLY A 215 26.85 22.83 -30.98
N HIS A 216 27.99 22.65 -30.33
CA HIS A 216 29.28 23.12 -30.82
C HIS A 216 30.36 22.04 -30.70
N LEU A 217 31.22 21.96 -31.71
CA LEU A 217 32.31 21.00 -31.77
C LEU A 217 33.62 21.64 -31.31
N ALA A 218 34.20 21.12 -30.23
CA ALA A 218 35.52 21.52 -29.76
C ALA A 218 36.58 20.52 -30.23
N ARG A 219 37.68 21.03 -30.81
CA ARG A 219 38.87 20.26 -31.21
C ARG A 219 38.56 19.05 -32.13
N GLY A 220 37.45 19.09 -32.85
CA GLY A 220 37.03 18.04 -33.79
C GLY A 220 36.57 16.72 -33.18
N LYS A 221 36.52 16.59 -31.85
CA LYS A 221 36.31 15.29 -31.15
C LYS A 221 35.36 15.35 -29.96
N GLU A 222 35.05 16.54 -29.46
CA GLU A 222 34.16 16.72 -28.31
C GLU A 222 33.01 17.63 -28.68
N ILE A 223 31.80 17.12 -28.52
CA ILE A 223 30.57 17.84 -28.84
C ILE A 223 30.02 18.39 -27.54
N PHE A 224 29.69 19.66 -27.54
CA PHE A 224 29.07 20.33 -26.42
C PHE A 224 27.67 20.76 -26.82
N PHE A 225 26.72 20.59 -25.92
CA PHE A 225 25.34 21.06 -26.07
C PHE A 225 24.99 21.90 -24.85
N THR A 226 24.46 23.10 -25.06
CA THR A 226 24.10 24.00 -23.96
C THR A 226 22.64 24.37 -24.07
N THR A 227 21.92 24.28 -22.95
CA THR A 227 20.50 24.67 -22.89
C THR A 227 20.18 25.34 -21.56
N ALA A 228 19.16 26.20 -21.52
CA ALA A 228 18.61 26.73 -20.29
C ALA A 228 17.65 25.74 -19.58
N SER A 229 17.22 24.68 -20.27
CA SER A 229 16.29 23.68 -19.72
C SER A 229 17.03 22.47 -19.14
N LEU A 230 16.92 22.27 -17.83
CA LEU A 230 17.42 21.05 -17.16
C LEU A 230 16.74 19.80 -17.74
N THR A 231 15.42 19.90 -17.99
CA THR A 231 14.63 18.80 -18.54
C THR A 231 15.16 18.37 -19.90
N LEU A 232 15.43 19.33 -20.80
CA LEU A 232 15.99 19.03 -22.12
C LEU A 232 17.39 18.43 -22.01
N ALA A 233 18.24 18.97 -21.13
CA ALA A 233 19.58 18.42 -20.91
C ALA A 233 19.51 16.95 -20.48
N GLU A 234 18.66 16.61 -19.51
CA GLU A 234 18.48 15.21 -19.07
C GLU A 234 17.84 14.33 -20.15
N ASN A 235 16.89 14.85 -20.94
CA ASN A 235 16.32 14.10 -22.07
C ASN A 235 17.39 13.78 -23.13
N VAL A 236 18.26 14.72 -23.46
CA VAL A 236 19.38 14.48 -24.39
C VAL A 236 20.34 13.43 -23.84
N ARG A 237 20.68 13.51 -22.54
CA ARG A 237 21.49 12.46 -21.88
C ARG A 237 20.83 11.10 -21.97
N TYR A 238 19.52 11.02 -21.78
CA TYR A 238 18.75 9.79 -21.88
C TYR A 238 18.76 9.21 -23.30
N LEU A 239 18.52 10.03 -24.34
CA LEU A 239 18.60 9.60 -25.75
C LEU A 239 20.01 9.10 -26.12
N LEU A 240 21.07 9.77 -25.62
CA LEU A 240 22.45 9.32 -25.79
C LEU A 240 22.71 7.98 -25.08
N LEU A 241 22.18 7.80 -23.86
CA LEU A 241 22.31 6.56 -23.11
C LEU A 241 21.65 5.37 -23.83
N ARG A 242 20.50 5.57 -24.50
CA ARG A 242 19.87 4.55 -25.38
C ARG A 242 20.78 4.13 -26.53
N LEU A 243 21.60 5.05 -27.04
CA LEU A 243 22.61 4.75 -28.05
C LEU A 243 23.90 4.14 -27.46
N GLY A 244 23.95 3.91 -26.14
CA GLY A 244 25.14 3.44 -25.42
C GLY A 244 26.25 4.49 -25.30
N ILE A 245 25.90 5.77 -25.42
CA ILE A 245 26.85 6.88 -25.40
C ILE A 245 26.80 7.57 -24.03
N PRO A 246 27.85 7.44 -23.21
CA PRO A 246 27.91 8.14 -21.93
C PRO A 246 28.11 9.63 -22.16
N SER A 247 27.39 10.46 -21.41
CA SER A 247 27.53 11.92 -21.46
C SER A 247 27.76 12.47 -20.05
N SER A 248 28.65 13.45 -19.96
CA SER A 248 28.91 14.22 -18.74
C SER A 248 28.32 15.61 -18.88
N GLY A 249 28.15 16.34 -17.78
CA GLY A 249 27.75 17.73 -17.89
C GLY A 249 28.09 18.55 -16.65
N ARG A 250 27.76 19.83 -16.72
CA ARG A 250 27.80 20.75 -15.59
C ARG A 250 26.70 21.81 -15.69
N GLN A 251 26.25 22.28 -14.54
CA GLN A 251 25.50 23.53 -14.43
C GLN A 251 26.47 24.71 -14.43
N ARG A 252 26.16 25.75 -15.19
CA ARG A 252 26.84 27.05 -15.19
C ARG A 252 25.85 28.12 -14.77
N ASP A 253 26.19 28.86 -13.73
CA ASP A 253 25.49 30.07 -13.33
C ASP A 253 26.04 31.26 -14.09
N ARG A 254 25.23 31.88 -14.95
CA ARG A 254 25.60 33.05 -15.74
C ARG A 254 24.84 34.30 -15.30
N ARG A 255 24.20 34.28 -14.12
CA ARG A 255 23.41 35.42 -13.61
C ARG A 255 24.21 36.70 -13.42
N ASP A 256 25.52 36.57 -13.21
CA ASP A 256 26.45 37.69 -13.10
C ASP A 256 27.10 38.08 -14.46
N GLU A 257 26.84 37.31 -15.53
CA GLU A 257 27.29 37.64 -16.89
C GLU A 257 26.27 38.56 -17.55
N VAL A 258 26.69 39.78 -17.91
CA VAL A 258 25.83 40.80 -18.51
C VAL A 258 26.28 41.07 -19.94
N HIS A 259 25.39 40.85 -20.90
CA HIS A 259 25.60 41.18 -22.30
C HIS A 259 24.72 42.35 -22.71
N THR A 260 25.34 43.43 -23.18
CA THR A 260 24.61 44.59 -23.71
C THR A 260 24.35 44.38 -25.20
N ALA A 261 23.09 44.16 -25.57
CA ALA A 261 22.65 44.13 -26.96
C ALA A 261 22.16 45.52 -27.37
N THR A 262 22.73 46.11 -28.42
CA THR A 262 22.27 47.40 -28.93
C THR A 262 21.25 47.17 -30.04
N ARG A 263 20.01 47.63 -29.84
CA ARG A 263 18.93 47.63 -30.84
C ARG A 263 19.20 48.73 -31.89
N LYS A 264 18.55 48.60 -33.05
CA LYS A 264 18.78 49.50 -34.20
C LYS A 264 18.29 50.95 -34.01
N ASP A 265 17.43 51.20 -33.03
CA ASP A 265 17.01 52.55 -32.62
C ASP A 265 18.01 53.21 -31.66
N GLY A 266 19.14 52.55 -31.37
CA GLY A 266 20.16 53.01 -30.43
C GLY A 266 19.87 52.63 -28.97
N SER A 267 18.72 52.02 -28.67
CA SER A 267 18.42 51.53 -27.32
C SER A 267 19.29 50.32 -26.97
N GLN A 268 19.84 50.32 -25.77
CA GLN A 268 20.61 49.20 -25.24
C GLN A 268 19.72 48.34 -24.36
N ASP A 269 19.73 47.04 -24.65
CA ASP A 269 19.09 46.01 -23.85
C ASP A 269 20.17 45.27 -23.06
N THR A 270 19.96 45.13 -21.76
CA THR A 270 20.88 44.45 -20.86
C THR A 270 20.37 43.03 -20.65
N LEU A 271 21.03 42.05 -21.28
CA LEU A 271 20.73 40.64 -21.13
C LEU A 271 21.63 40.08 -20.02
N SER A 272 21.07 39.84 -18.84
CA SER A 272 21.72 39.02 -17.82
C SER A 272 21.54 37.53 -18.16
N GLY A 273 22.61 36.74 -18.02
CA GLY A 273 22.54 35.30 -18.24
C GLY A 273 21.65 34.59 -17.21
N GLY A 274 21.05 33.46 -17.59
CA GLY A 274 20.35 32.58 -16.65
C GLY A 274 21.23 31.41 -16.15
N LEU A 275 20.63 30.47 -15.45
CA LEU A 275 21.22 29.14 -15.28
C LEU A 275 21.29 28.44 -16.66
N SER A 276 22.41 27.80 -16.95
CA SER A 276 22.59 27.00 -18.18
C SER A 276 23.20 25.64 -17.86
N TYR A 277 22.81 24.62 -18.63
CA TYR A 277 23.27 23.25 -18.49
C TYR A 277 24.08 22.88 -19.72
N GLU A 278 25.36 22.57 -19.52
CA GLU A 278 26.29 22.23 -20.59
C GLU A 278 26.57 20.72 -20.51
N LEU A 279 26.18 20.00 -21.57
CA LEU A 279 26.54 18.61 -21.78
C LEU A 279 27.83 18.52 -22.59
N ARG A 280 28.68 17.58 -22.22
CA ARG A 280 29.85 17.15 -22.98
C ARG A 280 29.62 15.72 -23.45
N ILE A 281 29.54 15.58 -24.76
CA ILE A 281 29.19 14.37 -25.49
C ILE A 281 30.44 13.91 -26.25
N PRO A 282 31.00 12.73 -25.92
CA PRO A 282 32.11 12.18 -26.68
C PRO A 282 31.63 11.78 -28.08
N ALA A 283 32.42 12.08 -29.11
CA ALA A 283 32.11 11.72 -30.50
C ALA A 283 32.24 10.21 -30.73
N TYR A 284 31.28 9.41 -30.25
CA TYR A 284 31.20 7.98 -30.57
C TYR A 284 30.82 7.79 -32.05
N PRO A 285 31.16 6.66 -32.69
CA PRO A 285 31.01 6.48 -34.14
C PRO A 285 29.66 6.93 -34.72
N LYS A 286 28.55 6.58 -34.06
CA LYS A 286 27.19 6.95 -34.50
C LYS A 286 26.97 8.47 -34.53
N ILE A 287 27.29 9.18 -33.45
CA ILE A 287 27.12 10.64 -33.36
C ILE A 287 28.17 11.39 -34.18
N ALA A 288 29.41 10.86 -34.24
CA ALA A 288 30.49 11.44 -35.02
C ALA A 288 30.14 11.49 -36.52
N ALA A 289 29.55 10.40 -37.04
CA ALA A 289 29.06 10.34 -38.40
C ALA A 289 27.96 11.37 -38.69
N LEU A 290 27.02 11.59 -37.76
CA LEU A 290 25.93 12.56 -37.93
C LEU A 290 26.41 14.00 -38.03
N LEU A 291 27.48 14.35 -37.32
CA LEU A 291 28.02 15.70 -37.24
C LEU A 291 29.26 15.92 -38.13
N GLY A 292 29.69 14.90 -38.87
CA GLY A 292 30.85 14.97 -39.76
C GLY A 292 32.18 15.19 -39.02
N CYS A 293 32.37 14.56 -37.86
CA CYS A 293 33.60 14.69 -37.07
C CYS A 293 34.29 13.34 -36.80
N GLU A 294 35.54 13.38 -36.31
CA GLU A 294 36.32 12.16 -36.05
C GLU A 294 35.85 11.45 -34.77
N PRO A 295 35.69 10.11 -34.79
CA PRO A 295 35.30 9.38 -33.60
C PRO A 295 36.43 9.31 -32.56
N VAL A 296 36.04 9.29 -31.27
CA VAL A 296 36.99 9.09 -30.17
C VAL A 296 37.52 7.65 -30.13
N GLN A 297 38.82 7.48 -29.90
CA GLN A 297 39.46 6.16 -29.83
C GLN A 297 39.50 5.54 -28.42
N LYS A 298 39.36 6.36 -27.36
CA LYS A 298 39.42 5.93 -25.97
C LYS A 298 38.06 6.01 -25.30
N HIS A 299 37.49 4.86 -24.94
CA HIS A 299 36.25 4.76 -24.19
C HIS A 299 36.53 4.87 -22.69
N MET A 300 35.84 5.80 -22.01
CA MET A 300 36.05 6.04 -20.58
C MET A 300 35.04 5.32 -19.68
N ALA A 301 33.91 4.88 -20.23
CA ALA A 301 32.95 3.99 -19.57
C ALA A 301 33.25 2.52 -19.89
N LEU A 302 32.90 1.61 -18.98
CA LEU A 302 33.00 0.17 -19.20
C LEU A 302 31.62 -0.37 -19.61
N ARG A 303 31.54 -1.07 -20.74
CA ARG A 303 30.29 -1.71 -21.17
C ARG A 303 30.34 -3.18 -20.82
N ILE A 304 29.33 -3.67 -20.10
CA ILE A 304 29.16 -5.08 -19.75
C ILE A 304 27.70 -5.43 -20.03
N GLY A 305 27.44 -6.20 -21.09
CA GLY A 305 26.08 -6.51 -21.54
C GLY A 305 25.25 -5.24 -21.78
N ARG A 306 24.14 -5.13 -21.04
CA ARG A 306 23.21 -3.98 -21.07
C ARG A 306 23.61 -2.82 -20.16
N TRP A 307 24.72 -2.93 -19.44
CA TRP A 307 25.15 -1.91 -18.47
C TRP A 307 26.35 -1.12 -18.97
N LEU A 308 26.31 0.17 -18.67
CA LEU A 308 27.37 1.14 -18.90
C LEU A 308 27.87 1.65 -17.54
N PHE A 309 29.03 1.16 -17.13
CA PHE A 309 29.62 1.49 -15.85
C PHE A 309 30.39 2.82 -15.93
N SER A 310 30.02 3.73 -15.05
CA SER A 310 30.59 5.05 -14.90
C SER A 310 31.35 5.16 -13.59
N ARG A 311 32.51 5.81 -13.62
CA ARG A 311 33.37 5.93 -12.45
C ARG A 311 32.83 6.96 -11.46
N VAL A 312 32.84 6.62 -10.18
CA VAL A 312 32.58 7.53 -9.07
C VAL A 312 33.76 8.48 -8.91
N THR A 313 33.50 9.78 -9.00
CA THR A 313 34.52 10.84 -8.96
C THR A 313 34.52 11.60 -7.64
N SER A 314 33.41 11.63 -6.92
CA SER A 314 33.34 12.18 -5.56
C SER A 314 32.20 11.52 -4.79
N ILE A 315 32.39 11.39 -3.48
CA ILE A 315 31.37 10.99 -2.50
C ILE A 315 31.57 11.91 -1.31
N ALA A 316 30.49 12.47 -0.78
CA ALA A 316 30.51 13.28 0.43
C ALA A 316 29.30 12.97 1.30
N ASP A 317 29.50 12.87 2.60
CA ASP A 317 28.39 12.83 3.55
C ASP A 317 27.64 14.17 3.50
N ILE A 318 26.31 14.10 3.57
CA ILE A 318 25.45 15.28 3.61
C ILE A 318 24.52 15.22 4.80
N THR A 319 24.07 16.39 5.23
CA THR A 319 22.96 16.49 6.18
C THR A 319 21.73 15.80 5.56
N PRO A 320 21.07 14.87 6.28
CA PRO A 320 19.88 14.20 5.77
C PRO A 320 18.84 15.20 5.28
N VAL A 321 18.37 15.00 4.05
CA VAL A 321 17.25 15.80 3.52
C VAL A 321 15.94 15.28 4.12
N PRO A 322 15.02 16.16 4.53
CA PRO A 322 13.86 15.78 5.31
C PRO A 322 12.84 14.92 4.55
N PHE A 323 12.94 14.83 3.23
CA PHE A 323 12.02 14.06 2.40
C PHE A 323 12.80 13.27 1.36
N VAL A 324 12.65 11.95 1.39
CA VAL A 324 13.09 11.06 0.30
C VAL A 324 11.89 10.43 -0.38
N CYS A 325 12.02 10.16 -1.67
CA CYS A 325 11.02 9.45 -2.44
C CYS A 325 11.44 7.99 -2.57
N ASP A 326 10.58 7.10 -2.11
CA ASP A 326 10.68 5.68 -2.40
C ASP A 326 9.87 5.34 -3.66
N LEU A 327 10.54 4.83 -4.69
CA LEU A 327 9.92 4.48 -5.97
C LEU A 327 9.55 3.00 -5.97
N LYS A 328 8.24 2.73 -6.04
CA LYS A 328 7.73 1.38 -6.28
C LYS A 328 7.76 1.13 -7.79
N VAL A 329 8.54 0.14 -8.21
CA VAL A 329 8.58 -0.35 -9.59
C VAL A 329 8.05 -1.77 -9.60
N GLU A 330 7.11 -2.06 -10.50
CA GLU A 330 6.54 -3.40 -10.63
C GLU A 330 7.51 -4.34 -11.36
N GLY A 331 7.63 -5.58 -10.87
CA GLY A 331 8.54 -6.58 -11.43
C GLY A 331 9.96 -6.48 -10.86
N ASP A 332 10.88 -5.90 -11.63
CA ASP A 332 12.25 -5.63 -11.17
C ASP A 332 12.24 -4.37 -10.31
N GLU A 333 12.48 -4.52 -9.01
CA GLU A 333 12.50 -3.44 -8.03
C GLU A 333 13.69 -2.47 -8.23
N SER A 334 14.49 -2.67 -9.28
CA SER A 334 15.52 -1.74 -9.74
C SER A 334 14.99 -0.63 -10.64
N TYR A 335 15.50 0.59 -10.40
CA TYR A 335 15.19 1.76 -11.21
C TYR A 335 16.44 2.56 -11.55
N MET A 336 16.39 3.24 -12.69
CA MET A 336 17.48 4.07 -13.17
C MET A 336 17.31 5.50 -12.68
N THR A 337 18.25 5.99 -11.87
CA THR A 337 18.36 7.43 -11.54
C THR A 337 19.03 8.18 -12.70
N THR A 338 19.20 9.50 -12.61
CA THR A 338 19.97 10.24 -13.64
C THR A 338 21.47 9.93 -13.62
N ALA A 339 21.97 9.22 -12.59
CA ALA A 339 23.37 8.83 -12.46
C ALA A 339 23.59 7.31 -12.52
N PHE A 340 22.85 6.51 -11.77
CA PHE A 340 23.11 5.06 -11.64
C PHE A 340 21.83 4.24 -11.40
N LEU A 341 21.96 2.94 -11.61
CA LEU A 341 20.95 1.93 -11.30
C LEU A 341 20.91 1.69 -9.79
N ALA A 342 19.74 1.91 -9.20
CA ALA A 342 19.44 1.65 -7.81
C ALA A 342 18.46 0.47 -7.69
N HIS A 343 18.39 -0.15 -6.52
CA HIS A 343 17.42 -1.21 -6.22
C HIS A 343 16.65 -0.85 -4.97
N ASN A 344 15.34 -1.08 -5.00
CA ASN A 344 14.53 -0.90 -3.81
C ASN A 344 14.74 -2.10 -2.87
N GLY A 345 15.12 -1.86 -1.63
CA GLY A 345 15.55 -2.90 -0.68
C GLY A 345 14.42 -3.76 -0.09
N GLY A 346 13.33 -4.00 -0.83
CA GLY A 346 12.27 -4.94 -0.41
C GLY A 346 11.58 -4.64 0.92
N LYS A 347 11.51 -3.38 1.38
CA LYS A 347 10.73 -3.06 2.60
C LYS A 347 9.23 -3.21 2.28
N ARG A 348 8.53 -4.00 3.11
CA ARG A 348 7.12 -4.45 3.02
C ARG A 348 6.26 -3.64 2.04
N LYS A 349 5.64 -4.32 1.06
CA LYS A 349 4.56 -3.77 0.23
C LYS A 349 3.57 -3.03 1.14
N GLY A 350 3.38 -1.73 0.90
CA GLY A 350 2.36 -0.96 1.61
C GLY A 350 0.99 -1.59 1.35
N ALA A 351 0.28 -1.93 2.42
CA ALA A 351 -1.08 -2.47 2.35
C ALA A 351 -2.07 -1.36 2.69
N VAL A 352 -3.11 -1.22 1.87
CA VAL A 352 -4.20 -0.27 2.06
C VAL A 352 -5.52 -0.98 1.79
N CYS A 353 -6.56 -0.62 2.52
CA CYS A 353 -7.92 -1.06 2.26
C CYS A 353 -8.77 0.15 1.88
N ALA A 354 -9.36 0.15 0.69
CA ALA A 354 -10.38 1.10 0.31
C ALA A 354 -11.74 0.64 0.84
N TYR A 355 -12.52 1.56 1.40
CA TYR A 355 -13.90 1.32 1.83
C TYR A 355 -14.85 2.08 0.91
N LEU A 356 -15.94 1.43 0.49
CA LEU A 356 -16.97 2.08 -0.32
C LEU A 356 -18.37 1.75 0.21
N GLU A 357 -19.22 2.78 0.33
CA GLU A 357 -20.61 2.60 0.71
C GLU A 357 -21.44 1.98 -0.42
N THR A 358 -22.44 1.19 -0.05
CA THR A 358 -23.16 0.31 -0.99
C THR A 358 -24.10 1.07 -1.94
N TRP A 359 -24.41 2.33 -1.67
CA TRP A 359 -25.19 3.20 -2.56
C TRP A 359 -24.33 3.96 -3.58
N HIS A 360 -23.00 3.86 -3.54
CA HIS A 360 -22.15 4.59 -4.47
C HIS A 360 -22.35 4.10 -5.91
N LEU A 361 -22.39 5.02 -6.89
CA LEU A 361 -22.62 4.69 -8.31
C LEU A 361 -21.61 3.66 -8.86
N ASP A 362 -20.35 3.77 -8.46
CA ASP A 362 -19.26 2.88 -8.88
C ASP A 362 -19.18 1.55 -8.10
N ILE A 363 -20.14 1.25 -7.22
CA ILE A 363 -20.08 0.05 -6.36
C ILE A 363 -19.87 -1.22 -7.17
N GLU A 364 -20.55 -1.36 -8.32
CA GLU A 364 -20.47 -2.56 -9.14
C GLU A 364 -19.08 -2.80 -9.75
N GLU A 365 -18.34 -1.74 -10.05
CA GLU A 365 -16.96 -1.82 -10.54
C GLU A 365 -16.00 -2.08 -9.40
N PHE A 366 -16.24 -1.43 -8.26
CA PHE A 366 -15.46 -1.61 -7.03
C PHE A 366 -15.41 -3.07 -6.57
N LEU A 367 -16.53 -3.81 -6.69
CA LEU A 367 -16.58 -5.24 -6.33
C LEU A 367 -15.62 -6.11 -7.17
N GLU A 368 -15.24 -5.67 -8.37
CA GLU A 368 -14.45 -6.47 -9.31
C GLU A 368 -12.95 -6.13 -9.34
N LEU A 369 -12.52 -5.14 -8.56
CA LEU A 369 -11.16 -4.62 -8.56
C LEU A 369 -10.08 -5.68 -8.28
N ARG A 370 -10.44 -6.75 -7.56
CA ARG A 370 -9.54 -7.84 -7.17
C ARG A 370 -9.66 -9.12 -7.99
N LYS A 371 -10.42 -9.11 -9.08
CA LYS A 371 -10.43 -10.25 -10.02
C LYS A 371 -9.04 -10.43 -10.65
N ASN A 372 -8.60 -11.67 -10.77
CA ASN A 372 -7.33 -12.01 -11.42
C ASN A 372 -7.34 -11.80 -12.94
N THR A 373 -8.52 -11.71 -13.56
CA THR A 373 -8.69 -11.58 -15.02
C THR A 373 -9.56 -10.37 -15.38
N GLY A 374 -9.41 -9.86 -16.60
CA GLY A 374 -10.19 -8.76 -17.15
C GLY A 374 -9.30 -7.64 -17.70
N ASP A 375 -9.86 -6.46 -17.92
CA ASP A 375 -9.08 -5.28 -18.30
C ASP A 375 -8.28 -4.79 -17.08
N ASP A 376 -6.95 -4.85 -17.18
CA ASP A 376 -6.00 -4.43 -16.14
C ASP A 376 -6.22 -2.99 -15.68
N ARG A 377 -6.71 -2.11 -16.56
CA ARG A 377 -7.04 -0.71 -16.20
C ARG A 377 -8.11 -0.59 -15.13
N ARG A 378 -8.85 -1.67 -14.89
CA ARG A 378 -9.98 -1.77 -13.94
C ARG A 378 -9.64 -2.72 -12.79
N ARG A 379 -8.36 -2.92 -12.48
CA ARG A 379 -7.87 -3.81 -11.42
C ARG A 379 -6.92 -3.10 -10.47
N THR A 380 -6.93 -3.53 -9.21
CA THR A 380 -6.05 -3.04 -8.15
C THR A 380 -5.56 -4.21 -7.28
N HIS A 381 -4.76 -5.11 -7.86
CA HIS A 381 -4.32 -6.36 -7.22
C HIS A 381 -3.65 -6.18 -5.84
N ASP A 382 -2.98 -5.04 -5.63
CA ASP A 382 -2.26 -4.71 -4.39
C ASP A 382 -3.09 -3.92 -3.35
N MET A 383 -4.34 -3.58 -3.66
CA MET A 383 -5.23 -2.84 -2.75
C MET A 383 -6.33 -3.75 -2.21
N ASN A 384 -6.52 -3.80 -0.91
CA ASN A 384 -7.69 -4.46 -0.33
C ASN A 384 -8.93 -3.58 -0.49
N THR A 385 -10.09 -4.21 -0.52
CA THR A 385 -11.38 -3.52 -0.66
C THR A 385 -12.35 -4.04 0.39
N ALA A 386 -13.19 -3.16 0.92
CA ALA A 386 -14.25 -3.50 1.86
C ALA A 386 -15.53 -2.71 1.56
N ASN A 387 -16.68 -3.36 1.70
CA ASN A 387 -17.99 -2.74 1.61
C ASN A 387 -18.39 -2.16 2.97
N TRP A 388 -18.77 -0.89 2.99
CA TRP A 388 -19.33 -0.20 4.16
C TRP A 388 -20.86 -0.17 4.03
N ILE A 389 -21.53 -1.14 4.65
CA ILE A 389 -22.93 -1.47 4.36
C ILE A 389 -23.88 -0.78 5.35
N PRO A 390 -24.79 0.12 4.92
CA PRO A 390 -25.86 0.63 5.76
C PRO A 390 -26.93 -0.45 6.02
N ASP A 391 -27.57 -0.41 7.18
CA ASP A 391 -28.62 -1.34 7.59
C ASP A 391 -29.80 -1.32 6.60
N LEU A 392 -30.12 -0.16 6.00
CA LEU A 392 -31.16 -0.05 4.98
C LEU A 392 -30.91 -0.98 3.79
N PHE A 393 -29.67 -1.14 3.35
CA PHE A 393 -29.37 -2.06 2.25
C PHE A 393 -29.72 -3.50 2.64
N MET A 394 -29.34 -3.92 3.86
CA MET A 394 -29.67 -5.27 4.34
C MET A 394 -31.18 -5.47 4.50
N LYS A 395 -31.92 -4.45 4.97
CA LYS A 395 -33.39 -4.46 4.99
C LYS A 395 -33.96 -4.67 3.58
N ARG A 396 -33.49 -3.90 2.59
CA ARG A 396 -33.92 -4.02 1.17
C ARG A 396 -33.57 -5.39 0.56
N VAL A 397 -32.46 -6.00 0.95
CA VAL A 397 -32.11 -7.38 0.55
C VAL A 397 -33.09 -8.40 1.14
N MET A 398 -33.46 -8.26 2.42
CA MET A 398 -34.42 -9.15 3.07
C MET A 398 -35.83 -9.02 2.48
N ASP A 399 -36.23 -7.79 2.14
CA ASP A 399 -37.54 -7.47 1.58
C ASP A 399 -37.63 -7.68 0.06
N ASN A 400 -36.52 -8.09 -0.58
CA ASN A 400 -36.39 -8.23 -2.04
C ASN A 400 -36.81 -6.94 -2.80
N ALA A 401 -36.37 -5.80 -2.28
CA ALA A 401 -36.69 -4.47 -2.79
C ALA A 401 -35.61 -3.93 -3.75
N GLU A 402 -35.91 -2.79 -4.37
CA GLU A 402 -34.94 -2.03 -5.18
C GLU A 402 -33.93 -1.27 -4.28
N TRP A 403 -32.78 -0.98 -4.86
CA TRP A 403 -31.71 -0.17 -4.30
C TRP A 403 -31.25 0.86 -5.34
N THR A 404 -31.12 2.11 -4.93
CA THR A 404 -30.71 3.22 -5.79
C THR A 404 -29.24 3.58 -5.55
N LEU A 405 -28.48 3.59 -6.63
CA LEU A 405 -27.09 4.04 -6.63
C LEU A 405 -27.03 5.51 -7.02
N PHE A 406 -26.19 6.29 -6.34
CA PHE A 406 -26.07 7.74 -6.51
C PHE A 406 -24.61 8.18 -6.68
N SER A 407 -24.43 9.31 -7.36
CA SER A 407 -23.16 10.06 -7.35
C SER A 407 -23.05 10.89 -6.06
N PRO A 408 -21.97 10.78 -5.27
CA PRO A 408 -21.83 11.54 -4.01
C PRO A 408 -21.79 13.06 -4.22
N ASN A 409 -21.55 13.54 -5.44
CA ASN A 409 -21.63 14.98 -5.76
C ASN A 409 -23.07 15.51 -5.65
N GLU A 410 -24.07 14.68 -5.93
CA GLU A 410 -25.49 15.05 -5.86
C GLU A 410 -26.12 14.74 -4.49
N VAL A 411 -25.52 13.82 -3.73
CA VAL A 411 -25.99 13.38 -2.39
C VAL A 411 -24.91 13.46 -1.30
N PRO A 412 -24.24 14.62 -1.13
CA PRO A 412 -22.98 14.73 -0.38
C PRO A 412 -23.08 14.45 1.12
N ASP A 413 -24.27 14.54 1.70
CA ASP A 413 -24.55 14.35 3.13
C ASP A 413 -24.76 12.88 3.52
N LEU A 414 -25.04 11.97 2.58
CA LEU A 414 -25.31 10.56 2.90
C LEU A 414 -24.15 9.88 3.64
N HIS A 415 -22.91 10.23 3.31
CA HIS A 415 -21.72 9.66 3.96
C HIS A 415 -21.60 10.08 5.44
N GLU A 416 -22.17 11.23 5.79
CA GLU A 416 -22.17 11.80 7.16
C GLU A 416 -23.36 11.34 8.01
N LEU A 417 -24.33 10.64 7.40
CA LEU A 417 -25.53 10.14 8.08
C LEU A 417 -25.44 8.62 8.29
N TYR A 418 -26.10 8.12 9.33
CA TYR A 418 -26.21 6.69 9.64
C TYR A 418 -27.53 6.43 10.40
N GLY A 419 -27.90 5.16 10.54
CA GLY A 419 -29.14 4.74 11.21
C GLY A 419 -30.38 5.33 10.55
N THR A 420 -31.42 5.61 11.33
CA THR A 420 -32.72 6.08 10.80
C THR A 420 -32.60 7.37 9.99
N ARG A 421 -31.68 8.27 10.38
CA ARG A 421 -31.45 9.52 9.64
C ARG A 421 -30.90 9.29 8.23
N PHE A 422 -30.04 8.28 8.07
CA PHE A 422 -29.60 7.87 6.75
C PHE A 422 -30.78 7.31 5.95
N GLU A 423 -31.62 6.48 6.55
CA GLU A 423 -32.75 5.86 5.84
C GLU A 423 -33.75 6.90 5.33
N GLU A 424 -34.12 7.85 6.18
CA GLU A 424 -35.00 8.98 5.84
C GLU A 424 -34.42 9.80 4.69
N ARG A 425 -33.15 10.23 4.83
CA ARG A 425 -32.50 11.08 3.83
C ARG A 425 -32.27 10.36 2.50
N TYR A 426 -31.94 9.07 2.55
CA TYR A 426 -31.79 8.24 1.37
C TYR A 426 -33.11 8.10 0.60
N ALA A 427 -34.23 7.86 1.31
CA ALA A 427 -35.56 7.77 0.69
C ALA A 427 -36.00 9.11 0.08
N GLU A 428 -35.64 10.24 0.69
CA GLU A 428 -35.85 11.57 0.08
C GLU A 428 -35.11 11.70 -1.26
N TYR A 429 -33.84 11.26 -1.33
CA TYR A 429 -33.09 11.29 -2.59
C TYR A 429 -33.63 10.32 -3.64
N GLU A 430 -34.17 9.17 -3.25
CA GLU A 430 -34.89 8.29 -4.18
C GLU A 430 -36.10 9.02 -4.80
N SER A 431 -36.88 9.75 -3.99
CA SER A 431 -38.00 10.56 -4.48
C SER A 431 -37.53 11.72 -5.39
N MET A 432 -36.42 12.38 -5.05
CA MET A 432 -35.83 13.43 -5.89
C MET A 432 -35.39 12.89 -7.26
N ALA A 433 -34.78 11.69 -7.30
CA ALA A 433 -34.41 11.02 -8.55
C ALA A 433 -35.64 10.69 -9.40
N GLU A 434 -36.70 10.15 -8.79
CA GLU A 434 -37.96 9.85 -9.48
C GLU A 434 -38.64 11.10 -10.06
N ASN A 435 -38.51 12.23 -9.37
CA ASN A 435 -39.04 13.52 -9.81
C ASN A 435 -38.11 14.24 -10.83
N GLY A 436 -37.02 13.62 -11.27
CA GLY A 436 -36.08 14.17 -12.24
C GLY A 436 -35.22 15.33 -11.71
N GLN A 437 -35.04 15.41 -10.38
CA GLN A 437 -34.22 16.43 -9.73
C GLN A 437 -32.76 16.01 -9.57
N LEU A 438 -32.44 14.73 -9.78
CA LEU A 438 -31.08 14.17 -9.80
C LEU A 438 -30.80 13.59 -11.18
N GLU A 439 -29.60 13.85 -11.72
CA GLU A 439 -29.22 13.40 -13.06
C GLU A 439 -28.52 12.03 -13.03
N GLN A 440 -27.71 11.76 -12.00
CA GLN A 440 -26.85 10.57 -11.93
C GLN A 440 -27.33 9.59 -10.87
N PHE A 441 -28.27 8.73 -11.25
CA PHE A 441 -28.68 7.60 -10.43
C PHE A 441 -28.90 6.32 -11.25
N LYS A 442 -28.83 5.17 -10.58
CA LYS A 442 -29.13 3.87 -11.18
C LYS A 442 -29.88 2.99 -10.17
N LYS A 443 -31.06 2.49 -10.53
CA LYS A 443 -31.78 1.50 -9.73
C LYS A 443 -31.33 0.08 -10.07
N VAL A 444 -31.14 -0.74 -9.05
CA VAL A 444 -30.80 -2.16 -9.14
C VAL A 444 -31.57 -2.97 -8.10
N PRO A 445 -31.89 -4.25 -8.34
CA PRO A 445 -32.43 -5.10 -7.28
C PRO A 445 -31.39 -5.31 -6.17
N ALA A 446 -31.75 -5.06 -4.91
CA ALA A 446 -30.81 -5.16 -3.79
C ALA A 446 -30.22 -6.59 -3.67
N VAL A 447 -31.05 -7.60 -3.91
CA VAL A 447 -30.64 -9.02 -3.89
C VAL A 447 -29.62 -9.35 -4.98
N GLU A 448 -29.68 -8.72 -6.15
CA GLU A 448 -28.70 -8.95 -7.22
C GLU A 448 -27.35 -8.35 -6.88
N LEU A 449 -27.34 -7.11 -6.35
CA LEU A 449 -26.10 -6.48 -5.88
C LEU A 449 -25.48 -7.29 -4.74
N TRP A 450 -26.30 -7.76 -3.79
CA TRP A 450 -25.84 -8.62 -2.70
C TRP A 450 -25.25 -9.94 -3.19
N ARG A 451 -25.90 -10.62 -4.14
CA ARG A 451 -25.35 -11.83 -4.77
C ARG A 451 -24.01 -11.54 -5.45
N LYS A 452 -23.87 -10.38 -6.12
CA LYS A 452 -22.60 -9.98 -6.74
C LYS A 452 -21.51 -9.79 -5.67
N MET A 453 -21.80 -9.11 -4.57
CA MET A 453 -20.85 -8.91 -3.45
C MET A 453 -20.34 -10.25 -2.92
N LEU A 454 -21.24 -11.19 -2.61
CA LEU A 454 -20.88 -12.50 -2.09
C LEU A 454 -20.12 -13.36 -3.10
N THR A 455 -20.46 -13.25 -4.39
CA THR A 455 -19.74 -13.95 -5.46
C THR A 455 -18.30 -13.45 -5.56
N MET A 456 -18.08 -12.14 -5.51
CA MET A 456 -16.73 -11.56 -5.54
C MET A 456 -15.92 -11.90 -4.30
N LEU A 457 -16.54 -11.85 -3.13
CA LEU A 457 -15.92 -12.26 -1.87
C LEU A 457 -15.48 -13.72 -1.91
N PHE A 458 -16.30 -14.60 -2.48
CA PHE A 458 -15.93 -15.99 -2.71
C PHE A 458 -14.78 -16.16 -3.71
N GLU A 459 -14.85 -15.48 -4.86
CA GLU A 459 -13.86 -15.63 -5.94
C GLU A 459 -12.49 -15.01 -5.61
N THR A 460 -12.47 -13.91 -4.85
CA THR A 460 -11.27 -13.06 -4.69
C THR A 460 -10.88 -12.80 -3.24
N GLY A 461 -11.68 -13.27 -2.28
CA GLY A 461 -11.55 -12.90 -0.86
C GLY A 461 -11.94 -11.45 -0.55
N HIS A 462 -12.46 -10.72 -1.55
CA HIS A 462 -12.77 -9.29 -1.48
C HIS A 462 -14.06 -8.94 -2.27
N PRO A 463 -14.72 -7.82 -1.96
CA PRO A 463 -14.47 -6.97 -0.82
C PRO A 463 -14.97 -7.58 0.50
N TRP A 464 -14.37 -7.18 1.62
CA TRP A 464 -14.86 -7.60 2.96
C TRP A 464 -16.21 -6.98 3.29
N ILE A 465 -16.97 -7.63 4.17
CA ILE A 465 -18.31 -7.20 4.58
C ILE A 465 -18.23 -6.50 5.95
N THR A 466 -18.56 -5.21 5.99
CA THR A 466 -18.58 -4.40 7.22
C THR A 466 -19.85 -3.56 7.30
N PHE A 467 -20.40 -3.39 8.50
CA PHE A 467 -21.71 -2.78 8.72
C PHE A 467 -21.57 -1.38 9.33
N LYS A 468 -21.93 -0.36 8.55
CA LYS A 468 -21.78 1.07 8.88
C LYS A 468 -22.53 1.45 10.15
N ASP A 469 -23.79 1.06 10.24
CA ASP A 469 -24.69 1.53 11.29
C ASP A 469 -24.35 0.94 12.66
N PRO A 470 -24.08 -0.36 12.83
CA PRO A 470 -23.53 -0.89 14.08
C PRO A 470 -22.25 -0.19 14.54
N CYS A 471 -21.36 0.18 13.60
CA CYS A 471 -20.13 0.89 13.93
C CYS A 471 -20.41 2.29 14.47
N ASN A 472 -21.34 3.03 13.84
CA ASN A 472 -21.66 4.39 14.22
C ASN A 472 -22.62 4.48 15.42
N VAL A 473 -23.75 3.76 15.40
CA VAL A 473 -24.79 3.78 16.45
C VAL A 473 -24.21 3.41 17.82
N ARG A 474 -23.21 2.52 17.84
CA ARG A 474 -22.55 2.00 19.04
C ARG A 474 -21.17 2.62 19.33
N SER A 475 -20.74 3.61 18.56
CA SER A 475 -19.48 4.31 18.82
C SER A 475 -19.62 5.25 20.02
N PRO A 476 -18.67 5.27 20.97
CA PRO A 476 -18.69 6.24 22.05
C PRO A 476 -18.36 7.67 21.59
N GLN A 477 -17.89 7.85 20.36
CA GLN A 477 -17.42 9.12 19.79
C GLN A 477 -18.42 9.80 18.83
N ARG A 478 -19.69 9.38 18.83
CA ARG A 478 -20.74 9.93 17.96
C ARG A 478 -20.95 11.44 18.07
N HIS A 479 -20.60 12.03 19.22
CA HIS A 479 -20.72 13.47 19.46
C HIS A 479 -19.62 14.29 18.78
N ALA A 480 -18.52 13.64 18.37
CA ALA A 480 -17.33 14.28 17.84
C ALA A 480 -17.09 14.01 16.34
N GLY A 481 -17.97 13.25 15.68
CA GLY A 481 -17.86 12.94 14.25
C GLY A 481 -18.54 11.62 13.87
N VAL A 482 -18.23 11.17 12.66
CA VAL A 482 -18.75 9.95 12.02
C VAL A 482 -17.61 8.97 11.78
N VAL A 483 -17.89 7.67 11.95
CA VAL A 483 -17.00 6.59 11.55
C VAL A 483 -17.28 6.28 10.07
N HIS A 484 -16.44 6.81 9.18
CA HIS A 484 -16.59 6.65 7.73
C HIS A 484 -16.13 5.31 7.18
N SER A 485 -15.24 4.63 7.91
CA SER A 485 -14.68 3.33 7.52
C SER A 485 -14.09 2.61 8.73
N SER A 486 -13.63 1.38 8.52
CA SER A 486 -12.72 0.71 9.45
C SER A 486 -11.27 0.78 8.95
N ASN A 487 -10.32 0.09 9.61
CA ASN A 487 -8.91 0.07 9.23
C ASN A 487 -8.59 -1.10 8.27
N LEU A 488 -7.30 -1.35 8.01
CA LEU A 488 -6.83 -2.44 7.16
C LEU A 488 -7.30 -3.85 7.61
N CYS A 489 -7.55 -4.04 8.91
CA CYS A 489 -7.88 -5.34 9.48
C CYS A 489 -9.32 -5.44 10.02
N THR A 490 -10.14 -4.41 9.77
CA THR A 490 -11.58 -4.35 10.10
C THR A 490 -11.96 -4.32 11.59
N GLU A 491 -11.03 -4.15 12.54
CA GLU A 491 -11.32 -4.12 13.98
C GLU A 491 -11.49 -2.70 14.56
N VAL A 492 -10.97 -1.67 13.89
CA VAL A 492 -10.96 -0.29 14.41
C VAL A 492 -12.08 0.51 13.81
N THR A 493 -12.89 1.17 14.65
CA THR A 493 -14.05 1.99 14.22
C THR A 493 -13.96 3.37 14.85
N LEU A 494 -13.06 4.20 14.32
CA LEU A 494 -12.75 5.53 14.84
C LEU A 494 -13.17 6.60 13.83
N ASN A 495 -13.48 7.79 14.33
CA ASN A 495 -13.87 8.92 13.49
C ASN A 495 -12.68 9.39 12.63
N SER A 496 -12.99 9.91 11.44
CA SER A 496 -12.04 10.59 10.56
C SER A 496 -12.69 11.83 9.96
N ASN A 497 -11.88 12.81 9.55
CA ASN A 497 -12.34 13.98 8.80
C ASN A 497 -11.13 14.66 8.13
N ASP A 498 -11.38 15.82 7.50
CA ASP A 498 -10.35 16.62 6.84
C ASP A 498 -9.17 17.02 7.74
N GLU A 499 -9.33 17.03 9.06
CA GLU A 499 -8.29 17.42 10.03
C GLU A 499 -7.82 16.26 10.92
N GLU A 500 -8.42 15.08 10.80
CA GLU A 500 -8.23 13.93 11.70
C GLU A 500 -8.10 12.63 10.92
N THR A 501 -6.92 12.01 11.03
CA THR A 501 -6.68 10.65 10.56
C THR A 501 -6.54 9.75 11.78
N ALA A 502 -7.50 8.84 12.01
CA ALA A 502 -7.45 7.97 13.17
C ALA A 502 -6.18 7.11 13.23
N VAL A 503 -5.73 6.80 14.45
CA VAL A 503 -4.53 6.00 14.72
C VAL A 503 -4.88 4.83 15.63
N CYS A 504 -4.34 3.65 15.31
CA CYS A 504 -4.58 2.43 16.06
C CYS A 504 -3.41 2.18 17.02
N ASN A 505 -3.64 2.25 18.34
CA ASN A 505 -2.63 1.88 19.35
C ASN A 505 -3.05 0.54 19.95
N LEU A 506 -2.42 -0.56 19.53
CA LEU A 506 -2.92 -1.92 19.74
C LEU A 506 -2.07 -2.73 20.72
N GLY A 507 -2.74 -3.58 21.50
CA GLY A 507 -2.13 -4.60 22.37
C GLY A 507 -3.05 -5.81 22.48
N SER A 508 -2.57 -6.96 22.96
CA SER A 508 -3.40 -8.15 23.11
C SER A 508 -3.05 -8.94 24.36
N VAL A 509 -4.07 -9.32 25.13
CA VAL A 509 -3.94 -10.16 26.31
C VAL A 509 -3.79 -11.62 25.88
N ASN A 510 -2.83 -12.34 26.46
CA ASN A 510 -2.73 -13.79 26.31
C ASN A 510 -3.73 -14.46 27.25
N LEU A 511 -4.88 -14.90 26.72
CA LEU A 511 -5.96 -15.42 27.57
C LEU A 511 -5.56 -16.70 28.34
N MET A 512 -4.68 -17.52 27.75
CA MET A 512 -4.20 -18.77 28.36
C MET A 512 -3.54 -18.58 29.73
N GLN A 513 -2.86 -17.46 29.93
CA GLN A 513 -2.13 -17.16 31.17
C GLN A 513 -3.05 -16.71 32.31
N HIS A 514 -4.35 -16.60 32.05
CA HIS A 514 -5.34 -16.10 33.01
C HIS A 514 -6.45 -17.11 33.28
N LEU A 515 -6.24 -18.38 32.90
CA LEU A 515 -7.17 -19.45 33.20
C LEU A 515 -6.82 -20.09 34.53
N ILE A 516 -7.85 -20.36 35.30
CA ILE A 516 -7.77 -21.32 36.41
C ILE A 516 -8.01 -22.69 35.76
N THR A 517 -6.91 -23.32 35.35
CA THR A 517 -6.93 -24.68 34.80
C THR A 517 -7.16 -25.68 35.92
N ASN A 518 -7.74 -26.83 35.55
CA ASN A 518 -8.06 -27.89 36.49
C ASN A 518 -7.16 -29.11 36.21
N PRO A 519 -6.43 -29.63 37.22
CA PRO A 519 -6.30 -29.04 38.56
C PRO A 519 -5.59 -27.70 38.57
N VAL A 520 -5.88 -26.89 39.58
CA VAL A 520 -5.13 -25.68 39.89
C VAL A 520 -3.75 -26.12 40.35
N ILE A 521 -2.71 -25.81 39.57
CA ILE A 521 -1.33 -26.16 39.90
C ILE A 521 -0.64 -24.94 40.52
N SER A 522 0.07 -25.14 41.63
CA SER A 522 0.88 -24.10 42.29
C SER A 522 2.10 -23.70 41.45
N GLU A 523 2.72 -22.58 41.79
CA GLU A 523 4.02 -22.16 41.22
C GLU A 523 5.15 -23.18 41.43
N HIS A 524 4.96 -24.17 42.30
CA HIS A 524 5.90 -25.25 42.60
C HIS A 524 5.48 -26.60 41.99
N GLY A 525 4.41 -26.64 41.20
CA GLY A 525 3.93 -27.87 40.55
C GLY A 525 2.98 -28.72 41.40
N ASP A 526 2.52 -28.22 42.54
CA ASP A 526 1.61 -28.95 43.43
C ASP A 526 0.14 -28.76 43.04
N GLU A 527 -0.67 -29.81 43.18
CA GLU A 527 -2.11 -29.74 42.98
C GLU A 527 -2.80 -29.02 44.15
N LEU A 528 -3.43 -27.87 43.90
CA LEU A 528 -4.05 -27.01 44.92
C LEU A 528 -5.58 -27.19 45.03
N GLU A 529 -6.27 -27.37 43.90
CA GLU A 529 -7.72 -27.55 43.85
C GLU A 529 -8.10 -28.32 42.57
N THR A 530 -9.00 -29.30 42.68
CA THR A 530 -9.43 -30.14 41.56
C THR A 530 -10.94 -30.08 41.43
N GLU A 531 -11.44 -29.61 40.29
CA GLU A 531 -12.83 -29.85 39.89
C GLU A 531 -12.91 -31.30 39.38
N ASP A 532 -13.85 -32.09 39.86
CA ASP A 532 -13.97 -33.51 39.46
C ASP A 532 -14.69 -33.61 38.09
N TRP A 533 -14.09 -33.02 37.04
CA TRP A 533 -14.61 -33.06 35.67
C TRP A 533 -13.95 -34.21 34.89
N PRO A 534 -14.72 -35.18 34.36
CA PRO A 534 -14.15 -36.32 33.65
C PRO A 534 -13.32 -35.85 32.46
N TYR A 535 -12.06 -36.28 32.43
CA TYR A 535 -11.11 -35.84 31.42
C TYR A 535 -11.62 -36.12 30.01
N ASP A 536 -12.27 -37.26 29.75
CA ASP A 536 -12.82 -37.66 28.45
C ASP A 536 -14.16 -37.00 28.08
N GLN A 537 -14.68 -36.07 28.88
CA GLN A 537 -15.95 -35.37 28.63
C GLN A 537 -15.74 -33.92 28.22
N LEU A 538 -16.54 -33.49 27.23
CA LEU A 538 -16.57 -32.13 26.71
C LEU A 538 -17.60 -31.27 27.45
N ARG A 539 -17.27 -30.01 27.70
CA ARG A 539 -18.20 -29.02 28.24
C ARG A 539 -19.07 -28.47 27.11
N GLU A 540 -20.29 -28.99 26.97
CA GLU A 540 -21.24 -28.53 25.92
C GLU A 540 -21.94 -27.21 26.26
N SER A 541 -22.18 -26.95 27.55
CA SER A 541 -22.82 -25.74 28.05
C SER A 541 -22.21 -25.31 29.38
N MET A 542 -22.29 -24.01 29.66
CA MET A 542 -21.92 -23.44 30.97
C MET A 542 -22.76 -22.21 31.27
N THR A 543 -22.96 -21.92 32.55
CA THR A 543 -23.55 -20.65 32.99
C THR A 543 -22.49 -19.56 33.02
N PRO A 544 -22.85 -18.27 32.90
CA PRO A 544 -21.89 -17.18 33.03
C PRO A 544 -21.09 -17.21 34.34
N VAL A 545 -21.73 -17.59 35.45
CA VAL A 545 -21.10 -17.75 36.76
C VAL A 545 -20.05 -18.86 36.76
N ASN A 546 -20.34 -19.99 36.12
CA ASN A 546 -19.37 -21.10 36.01
C ASN A 546 -18.21 -20.73 35.09
N ALA A 547 -18.47 -20.06 33.95
CA ALA A 547 -17.44 -19.55 33.07
C ALA A 547 -16.47 -18.61 33.82
N LEU A 548 -17.01 -17.72 34.66
CA LEU A 548 -16.23 -16.77 35.45
C LEU A 548 -15.29 -17.44 36.46
N ARG A 549 -15.66 -18.62 36.99
CA ARG A 549 -14.82 -19.39 37.94
C ARG A 549 -13.53 -19.89 37.30
N HIS A 550 -13.50 -20.05 35.99
CA HIS A 550 -12.30 -20.49 35.25
C HIS A 550 -11.37 -19.33 34.87
N ILE A 551 -11.66 -18.10 35.28
CA ILE A 551 -10.85 -16.92 34.96
C ILE A 551 -10.20 -16.41 36.24
N ASN A 552 -8.86 -16.34 36.25
CA ASN A 552 -8.10 -15.67 37.31
C ASN A 552 -8.27 -14.16 37.15
N LYS A 553 -9.34 -13.62 37.75
CA LYS A 553 -9.72 -12.21 37.64
C LYS A 553 -8.65 -11.27 38.16
N GLU A 554 -7.97 -11.62 39.25
CA GLU A 554 -6.95 -10.77 39.85
C GLU A 554 -5.76 -10.58 38.92
N ALA A 555 -5.18 -11.69 38.43
CA ALA A 555 -4.08 -11.66 37.47
C ALA A 555 -4.48 -10.98 36.15
N LEU A 556 -5.71 -11.23 35.68
CA LEU A 556 -6.23 -10.60 34.46
C LEU A 556 -6.41 -9.08 34.65
N PHE A 557 -6.92 -8.64 35.80
CA PHE A 557 -7.11 -7.21 36.11
C PHE A 557 -5.77 -6.48 36.20
N GLU A 558 -4.76 -7.08 36.80
CA GLU A 558 -3.40 -6.52 36.84
C GLU A 558 -2.80 -6.39 35.43
N THR A 559 -2.93 -7.46 34.62
CA THR A 559 -2.40 -7.51 33.25
C THR A 559 -3.10 -6.48 32.35
N VAL A 560 -4.43 -6.44 32.37
CA VAL A 560 -5.22 -5.44 31.63
C VAL A 560 -4.88 -4.04 32.14
N GLY A 561 -4.79 -3.86 33.46
CA GLY A 561 -4.43 -2.59 34.08
C GLY A 561 -3.08 -2.06 33.61
N THR A 562 -2.10 -2.93 33.44
CA THR A 562 -0.78 -2.58 32.90
C THR A 562 -0.84 -2.31 31.40
N ALA A 563 -1.53 -3.15 30.64
CA ALA A 563 -1.67 -3.00 29.19
C ALA A 563 -2.33 -1.66 28.81
N ILE A 564 -3.41 -1.26 29.48
CA ILE A 564 -4.08 0.03 29.23
C ILE A 564 -3.14 1.20 29.52
N ARG A 565 -2.33 1.14 30.59
CA ARG A 565 -1.33 2.17 30.88
C ARG A 565 -0.24 2.24 29.81
N MET A 566 0.23 1.09 29.33
CA MET A 566 1.23 1.03 28.25
C MET A 566 0.67 1.63 26.97
N LEU A 567 -0.55 1.27 26.57
CA LEU A 567 -1.20 1.82 25.37
C LEU A 567 -1.47 3.32 25.49
N ASP A 568 -1.88 3.82 26.65
CA ASP A 568 -2.04 5.27 26.87
C ASP A 568 -0.69 6.01 26.77
N ASN A 569 0.39 5.42 27.28
CA ASN A 569 1.74 5.99 27.16
C ASN A 569 2.22 6.01 25.70
N VAL A 570 1.91 4.99 24.91
CA VAL A 570 2.28 4.92 23.48
C VAL A 570 1.76 6.14 22.74
N ILE A 571 0.56 6.65 23.05
CA ILE A 571 0.01 7.86 22.40
C ILE A 571 0.96 9.05 22.53
N ASP A 572 1.56 9.24 23.71
CA ASP A 572 2.42 10.40 23.98
C ASP A 572 3.84 10.22 23.40
N ILE A 573 4.32 8.96 23.31
CA ILE A 573 5.68 8.62 22.84
C ILE A 573 5.72 8.44 21.32
N ASN A 574 4.60 8.09 20.69
CA ASN A 574 4.55 7.74 19.29
C ASN A 574 4.95 8.91 18.38
N PHE A 575 5.71 8.60 17.33
CA PHE A 575 5.98 9.52 16.25
C PHE A 575 4.83 9.51 15.24
N TYR A 576 4.27 10.68 14.94
CA TYR A 576 3.16 10.82 14.00
C TYR A 576 3.66 11.34 12.64
N PRO A 577 3.50 10.58 11.54
CA PRO A 577 3.93 11.01 10.21
C PRO A 577 3.18 12.24 9.69
N THR A 578 1.95 12.47 10.16
CA THR A 578 1.12 13.61 9.75
C THR A 578 0.54 14.36 10.96
N ARG A 579 0.30 15.65 10.79
CA ARG A 579 -0.35 16.49 11.81
C ARG A 579 -1.77 16.00 12.13
N LYS A 580 -2.52 15.54 11.11
CA LYS A 580 -3.88 15.01 11.27
C LYS A 580 -3.91 13.77 12.16
N ALA A 581 -2.93 12.87 12.00
CA ALA A 581 -2.78 11.69 12.85
C ALA A 581 -2.48 12.06 14.31
N ARG A 582 -1.56 13.00 14.53
CA ARG A 582 -1.26 13.52 15.88
C ARG A 582 -2.50 14.18 16.49
N ASN A 583 -3.23 14.98 15.72
CA ASN A 583 -4.43 15.68 16.17
C ASN A 583 -5.48 14.69 16.68
N ALA A 584 -5.85 13.70 15.86
CA ALA A 584 -6.83 12.68 16.21
C ALA A 584 -6.42 11.91 17.48
N ASN A 585 -5.17 11.42 17.53
CA ASN A 585 -4.73 10.58 18.66
C ASN A 585 -4.59 11.39 19.96
N MET A 586 -4.12 12.63 19.92
CA MET A 586 -4.03 13.48 21.12
C MET A 586 -5.41 13.95 21.62
N ARG A 587 -6.35 14.20 20.71
CA ARG A 587 -7.71 14.67 21.04
C ARG A 587 -8.57 13.57 21.68
N HIS A 588 -8.51 12.37 21.11
CA HIS A 588 -9.41 11.27 21.46
C HIS A 588 -8.74 10.19 22.31
N ARG A 589 -7.42 10.01 22.17
CA ARG A 589 -6.63 9.01 22.90
C ARG A 589 -7.17 7.58 22.75
N ALA A 590 -7.62 7.22 21.56
CA ALA A 590 -8.16 5.90 21.27
C ALA A 590 -7.08 4.82 21.36
N ILE A 591 -7.39 3.70 22.02
CA ILE A 591 -6.53 2.51 22.11
C ILE A 591 -7.36 1.28 21.73
N GLY A 592 -6.70 0.15 21.45
CA GLY A 592 -7.35 -1.11 21.12
C GLY A 592 -6.68 -2.28 21.83
N LEU A 593 -7.23 -2.68 22.96
CA LEU A 593 -6.87 -3.91 23.65
C LEU A 593 -7.68 -5.08 23.10
N GLY A 594 -6.99 -6.06 22.53
CA GLY A 594 -7.54 -7.32 22.04
C GLY A 594 -7.16 -8.51 22.92
N VAL A 595 -7.35 -9.70 22.37
CA VAL A 595 -6.98 -10.99 23.00
C VAL A 595 -6.30 -11.91 21.99
N MET A 596 -5.53 -12.87 22.48
CA MET A 596 -4.98 -14.00 21.73
C MET A 596 -5.03 -15.28 22.58
N GLY A 597 -4.82 -16.44 21.97
CA GLY A 597 -4.87 -17.73 22.66
C GLY A 597 -6.28 -18.20 23.04
N PHE A 598 -7.33 -17.72 22.35
CA PHE A 598 -8.70 -18.11 22.68
C PHE A 598 -8.99 -19.60 22.39
N ALA A 599 -8.48 -20.15 21.28
CA ALA A 599 -8.70 -21.56 20.96
C ALA A 599 -7.97 -22.47 21.96
N ASP A 600 -6.75 -22.10 22.36
CA ASP A 600 -6.02 -22.80 23.42
C ASP A 600 -6.80 -22.77 24.74
N ALA A 601 -7.44 -21.64 25.06
CA ALA A 601 -8.20 -21.49 26.29
C ALA A 601 -9.42 -22.42 26.33
N LEU A 602 -10.11 -22.55 25.20
CA LEU A 602 -11.20 -23.52 25.07
C LEU A 602 -10.69 -24.96 25.23
N GLN A 603 -9.55 -25.30 24.61
CA GLN A 603 -8.95 -26.63 24.70
C GLN A 603 -8.56 -27.00 26.13
N ALA A 604 -7.90 -26.07 26.85
CA ALA A 604 -7.51 -26.24 28.24
C ALA A 604 -8.72 -26.46 29.18
N LEU A 605 -9.85 -25.84 28.86
CA LEU A 605 -11.10 -25.98 29.62
C LEU A 605 -12.00 -27.13 29.15
N ARG A 606 -11.54 -27.93 28.18
CA ARG A 606 -12.31 -29.04 27.57
C ARG A 606 -13.60 -28.58 26.87
N ILE A 607 -13.60 -27.37 26.32
CA ILE A 607 -14.73 -26.77 25.62
C ILE A 607 -14.49 -26.93 24.11
N PRO A 608 -15.33 -27.68 23.38
CA PRO A 608 -15.24 -27.69 21.93
C PRO A 608 -15.77 -26.36 21.37
N MET A 609 -15.14 -25.83 20.33
CA MET A 609 -15.45 -24.50 19.81
C MET A 609 -16.86 -24.38 19.21
N ASP A 610 -17.45 -25.52 18.79
CA ASP A 610 -18.81 -25.65 18.26
C ASP A 610 -19.84 -25.96 19.38
N SER A 611 -19.82 -25.20 20.47
CA SER A 611 -20.70 -25.40 21.63
C SER A 611 -21.26 -24.11 22.23
N GLU A 612 -22.37 -24.23 22.97
CA GLU A 612 -22.92 -23.12 23.77
C GLU A 612 -21.95 -22.68 24.86
N ALA A 613 -21.17 -23.61 25.40
CA ALA A 613 -20.11 -23.31 26.36
C ALA A 613 -19.07 -22.35 25.79
N ALA A 614 -18.65 -22.53 24.53
CA ALA A 614 -17.72 -21.62 23.86
C ALA A 614 -18.32 -20.22 23.67
N VAL A 615 -19.60 -20.14 23.33
CA VAL A 615 -20.37 -18.88 23.19
C VAL A 615 -20.46 -18.14 24.53
N THR A 616 -20.81 -18.82 25.62
CA THR A 616 -20.83 -18.21 26.96
C THR A 616 -19.45 -17.79 27.42
N PHE A 617 -18.44 -18.65 27.28
CA PHE A 617 -17.07 -18.31 27.69
C PHE A 617 -16.54 -17.11 26.90
N ALA A 618 -16.84 -17.03 25.60
CA ALA A 618 -16.49 -15.88 24.77
C ALA A 618 -17.05 -14.56 25.31
N GLY A 619 -18.34 -14.54 25.66
CA GLY A 619 -18.99 -13.37 26.25
C GLY A 619 -18.40 -13.00 27.61
N VAL A 620 -18.26 -13.97 28.51
CA VAL A 620 -17.76 -13.74 29.88
C VAL A 620 -16.31 -13.31 29.91
N SER A 621 -15.42 -13.94 29.13
CA SER A 621 -14.01 -13.54 29.08
C SER A 621 -13.87 -12.08 28.62
N GLN A 622 -14.68 -11.66 27.66
CA GLN A 622 -14.66 -10.28 27.17
C GLN A 622 -15.31 -9.29 28.13
N GLU A 623 -16.36 -9.69 28.86
CA GLU A 623 -16.97 -8.89 29.92
C GLU A 623 -15.94 -8.54 31.00
N VAL A 624 -15.17 -9.53 31.46
CA VAL A 624 -14.13 -9.36 32.49
C VAL A 624 -13.03 -8.42 32.03
N ILE A 625 -12.56 -8.57 30.78
CA ILE A 625 -11.58 -7.66 30.17
C ILE A 625 -12.15 -6.25 30.04
N SER A 626 -13.41 -6.11 29.60
CA SER A 626 -14.08 -4.82 29.41
C SER A 626 -14.21 -4.06 30.72
N PHE A 627 -14.65 -4.75 31.78
CA PHE A 627 -14.75 -4.18 33.11
C PHE A 627 -13.40 -3.64 33.61
N ALA A 628 -12.36 -4.46 33.56
CA ALA A 628 -11.01 -4.07 33.99
C ALA A 628 -10.44 -2.91 33.17
N ALA A 629 -10.65 -2.93 31.85
CA ALA A 629 -10.11 -1.94 30.93
C ALA A 629 -10.79 -0.57 31.10
N ILE A 630 -12.13 -0.56 31.19
CA ILE A 630 -12.93 0.66 31.42
C ILE A 630 -12.58 1.25 32.79
N GLN A 631 -12.54 0.41 33.84
CA GLN A 631 -12.16 0.85 35.17
C GLN A 631 -10.75 1.47 35.20
N THR A 632 -9.78 0.82 34.57
CA THR A 632 -8.39 1.32 34.51
C THR A 632 -8.31 2.65 33.75
N SER A 633 -9.03 2.80 32.64
CA SER A 633 -9.03 4.07 31.90
C SER A 633 -9.71 5.19 32.72
N ALA A 634 -10.69 4.86 33.56
CA ALA A 634 -11.27 5.82 34.52
C ALA A 634 -10.29 6.18 35.64
N ASP A 635 -9.52 5.21 36.18
CA ASP A 635 -8.42 5.46 37.12
C ASP A 635 -7.37 6.41 36.52
N LEU A 636 -7.01 6.19 35.25
CA LEU A 636 -6.09 7.05 34.53
C LEU A 636 -6.63 8.48 34.33
N ALA A 637 -7.94 8.65 34.16
CA ALA A 637 -8.55 9.96 34.06
C ALA A 637 -8.43 10.74 35.37
N VAL A 638 -8.53 10.08 36.52
CA VAL A 638 -8.29 10.71 37.83
C VAL A 638 -6.83 11.19 37.93
N ALA A 639 -5.87 10.38 37.47
CA ALA A 639 -4.46 10.71 37.58
C ALA A 639 -3.95 11.71 36.51
N ARG A 640 -4.51 11.68 35.30
CA ARG A 640 -3.97 12.39 34.11
C ARG A 640 -4.97 13.33 33.44
N GLY A 641 -6.21 13.37 33.92
CA GLY A 641 -7.34 14.02 33.25
C GLY A 641 -7.95 13.15 32.14
N SER A 642 -9.23 13.38 31.85
CA SER A 642 -9.94 12.77 30.72
C SER A 642 -9.37 13.21 29.36
N TYR A 643 -9.64 12.45 28.29
CA TYR A 643 -9.30 12.89 26.93
C TYR A 643 -10.07 14.18 26.56
N SER A 644 -9.51 14.97 25.63
CA SER A 644 -9.96 16.33 25.37
C SER A 644 -11.40 16.42 24.88
N SER A 645 -11.85 15.46 24.06
CA SER A 645 -13.23 15.41 23.57
C SER A 645 -14.16 14.56 24.43
N PHE A 646 -13.91 14.40 25.74
CA PHE A 646 -14.72 13.55 26.61
C PHE A 646 -16.17 14.04 26.77
N GLN A 647 -16.38 15.35 26.91
CA GLN A 647 -17.70 15.90 27.17
C GLN A 647 -18.65 15.67 25.99
N GLY A 648 -19.82 15.09 26.26
CA GLY A 648 -20.82 14.74 25.25
C GLY A 648 -20.69 13.31 24.71
N SER A 649 -19.59 12.62 25.01
CA SER A 649 -19.43 11.19 24.68
C SER A 649 -20.44 10.31 25.41
N ASP A 650 -20.59 9.08 24.94
CA ASP A 650 -21.38 8.06 25.63
C ASP A 650 -20.86 7.82 27.05
N TRP A 651 -19.54 7.83 27.26
CA TRP A 651 -18.91 7.70 28.58
C TRP A 651 -19.36 8.80 29.55
N SER A 652 -19.37 10.07 29.10
CA SER A 652 -19.82 11.19 29.93
C SER A 652 -21.30 11.11 30.31
N ARG A 653 -22.08 10.31 29.58
CA ARG A 653 -23.50 10.03 29.84
C ARG A 653 -23.72 8.73 30.63
N GLY A 654 -22.66 8.00 30.96
CA GLY A 654 -22.74 6.70 31.65
C GLY A 654 -23.28 5.60 30.73
N ILE A 655 -23.10 5.73 29.43
CA ILE A 655 -23.52 4.73 28.45
C ILE A 655 -22.32 3.85 28.11
N LEU A 656 -22.39 2.57 28.47
CA LEU A 656 -21.34 1.58 28.25
C LEU A 656 -21.63 0.76 26.97
N PRO A 657 -20.66 -0.03 26.45
CA PRO A 657 -20.84 -0.86 25.26
C PRO A 657 -22.08 -1.77 25.33
N ILE A 658 -22.36 -2.36 26.49
CA ILE A 658 -23.52 -3.24 26.68
C ILE A 658 -24.86 -2.49 26.47
N ASN A 659 -24.95 -1.22 26.87
CA ASN A 659 -26.15 -0.41 26.69
C ASN A 659 -26.38 -0.03 25.21
N THR A 660 -25.32 -0.06 24.39
CA THR A 660 -25.42 0.27 22.95
C THR A 660 -26.13 -0.82 22.15
N VAL A 661 -26.26 -2.04 22.69
CA VAL A 661 -26.95 -3.17 22.05
C VAL A 661 -28.44 -2.85 21.87
N GLN A 662 -29.12 -2.48 22.96
CA GLN A 662 -30.53 -2.06 22.93
C GLN A 662 -30.77 -0.83 22.04
N ARG A 663 -29.79 0.08 22.00
CA ARG A 663 -29.84 1.24 21.10
C ARG A 663 -29.82 0.82 19.64
N LEU A 664 -28.98 -0.16 19.28
CA LEU A 664 -28.95 -0.71 17.92
C LEU A 664 -30.26 -1.41 17.56
N GLU A 665 -30.83 -2.19 18.49
CA GLU A 665 -32.15 -2.82 18.29
C GLU A 665 -33.25 -1.79 18.03
N THR A 666 -33.24 -0.70 18.79
CA THR A 666 -34.19 0.40 18.64
C THR A 666 -34.02 1.12 17.30
N GLU A 667 -32.78 1.41 16.89
CA GLU A 667 -32.48 2.07 15.61
C GLU A 667 -32.87 1.19 14.41
N ARG A 668 -32.69 -0.14 14.53
CA ARG A 668 -33.07 -1.08 13.47
C ARG A 668 -34.56 -1.41 13.45
N GLY A 669 -35.26 -1.27 14.58
CA GLY A 669 -36.62 -1.77 14.76
C GLY A 669 -36.68 -3.31 14.83
N MET A 670 -35.60 -3.97 15.26
CA MET A 670 -35.52 -5.43 15.37
C MET A 670 -34.68 -5.86 16.58
N GLU A 671 -35.06 -6.96 17.22
CA GLU A 671 -34.22 -7.61 18.23
C GLU A 671 -33.03 -8.32 17.58
N LEU A 672 -31.87 -8.30 18.23
CA LEU A 672 -30.70 -9.03 17.78
C LEU A 672 -30.79 -10.50 18.21
N LEU A 673 -30.19 -11.39 17.43
CA LEU A 673 -30.16 -12.83 17.76
C LEU A 673 -29.17 -13.21 18.87
N THR A 674 -28.40 -12.24 19.40
CA THR A 674 -27.48 -12.45 20.52
C THR A 674 -28.21 -12.94 21.76
N ALA A 675 -27.55 -13.81 22.53
CA ALA A 675 -28.14 -14.35 23.74
C ALA A 675 -28.27 -13.25 24.82
N GLN A 676 -29.47 -13.14 25.39
CA GLN A 676 -29.75 -12.33 26.57
C GLN A 676 -29.25 -13.06 27.83
N GLN A 677 -27.93 -13.30 27.90
CA GLN A 677 -27.31 -13.89 29.09
C GLN A 677 -27.12 -12.81 30.16
N PRO A 678 -27.36 -13.13 31.45
CA PRO A 678 -27.05 -12.20 32.52
C PRO A 678 -25.53 -11.94 32.58
N SER A 679 -25.21 -10.72 32.98
CA SER A 679 -23.85 -10.28 33.33
C SER A 679 -23.20 -11.28 34.30
N ALA A 680 -21.98 -11.73 34.02
CA ALA A 680 -21.23 -12.58 34.94
C ALA A 680 -20.67 -11.77 36.12
N ILE A 681 -20.33 -10.49 35.88
CA ILE A 681 -19.97 -9.53 36.92
C ILE A 681 -21.23 -8.98 37.56
N ASP A 682 -21.16 -8.79 38.88
CA ASP A 682 -22.22 -8.21 39.68
C ASP A 682 -22.71 -6.85 39.09
N PRO A 683 -24.01 -6.69 38.84
CA PRO A 683 -24.58 -5.42 38.37
C PRO A 683 -24.20 -4.20 39.22
N ASP A 684 -24.07 -4.36 40.55
CA ASP A 684 -23.70 -3.25 41.44
C ASP A 684 -22.26 -2.75 41.17
N LEU A 685 -21.36 -3.65 40.75
CA LEU A 685 -20.00 -3.28 40.33
C LEU A 685 -20.02 -2.52 39.00
N TRP A 686 -20.86 -2.94 38.05
CA TRP A 686 -21.04 -2.21 36.79
C TRP A 686 -21.66 -0.83 37.01
N ASP A 687 -22.59 -0.71 37.94
CA ASP A 687 -23.20 0.57 38.32
C ASP A 687 -22.16 1.51 38.95
N ALA A 688 -21.28 1.00 39.80
CA ALA A 688 -20.15 1.77 40.34
C ALA A 688 -19.20 2.25 39.24
N VAL A 689 -18.84 1.38 38.28
CA VAL A 689 -18.03 1.77 37.11
C VAL A 689 -18.75 2.80 36.25
N ARG A 690 -20.07 2.66 36.03
CA ARG A 690 -20.89 3.61 35.26
C ARG A 690 -20.85 5.01 35.86
N VAL A 691 -21.04 5.13 37.17
CA VAL A 691 -20.93 6.42 37.88
C VAL A 691 -19.52 6.97 37.75
N ARG A 692 -18.50 6.12 37.83
CA ARG A 692 -17.10 6.55 37.73
C ARG A 692 -16.75 7.10 36.35
N VAL A 693 -17.14 6.43 35.27
CA VAL A 693 -16.81 6.88 33.90
C VAL A 693 -17.48 8.21 33.53
N GLN A 694 -18.62 8.54 34.14
CA GLN A 694 -19.28 9.85 33.95
C GLN A 694 -18.41 11.00 34.46
N HIS A 695 -17.57 10.77 35.47
CA HIS A 695 -16.64 11.77 35.99
C HIS A 695 -15.37 11.89 35.13
N GLY A 696 -15.08 10.88 34.31
CA GLY A 696 -13.95 10.92 33.40
C GLY A 696 -13.43 9.54 33.00
N ILE A 697 -12.95 9.45 31.77
CA ILE A 697 -12.18 8.32 31.27
C ILE A 697 -11.03 8.84 30.39
N ARG A 698 -9.89 8.15 30.38
CA ARG A 698 -8.66 8.64 29.72
C ARG A 698 -8.67 8.41 28.22
N ASN A 699 -9.38 7.40 27.74
CA ASN A 699 -9.34 6.95 26.35
C ASN A 699 -10.76 6.92 25.76
N SER A 700 -10.94 7.44 24.55
CA SER A 700 -12.26 7.47 23.89
C SER A 700 -12.77 6.10 23.46
N ASN A 701 -11.85 5.22 23.08
CA ASN A 701 -12.08 3.82 22.73
C ASN A 701 -10.97 3.00 23.37
N ILE A 702 -11.28 1.76 23.77
CA ILE A 702 -10.44 0.96 24.65
C ILE A 702 -10.16 -0.43 24.07
N MET A 703 -11.13 -1.04 23.40
CA MET A 703 -11.07 -2.46 23.01
C MET A 703 -11.24 -2.64 21.51
N ALA A 704 -10.35 -3.42 20.90
CA ALA A 704 -10.44 -3.88 19.52
C ALA A 704 -9.66 -5.19 19.39
N ILE A 705 -10.28 -6.24 18.87
CA ILE A 705 -9.60 -7.53 18.67
C ILE A 705 -9.00 -7.56 17.27
N ALA A 706 -7.73 -7.20 17.17
CA ALA A 706 -6.95 -7.23 15.94
C ALA A 706 -6.38 -8.64 15.64
N PRO A 707 -5.92 -8.92 14.41
CA PRO A 707 -5.20 -10.14 14.11
C PRO A 707 -3.84 -10.13 14.82
N THR A 708 -3.47 -11.25 15.43
CA THR A 708 -2.25 -11.36 16.25
C THR A 708 -1.20 -12.29 15.63
N ALA A 709 -1.22 -12.48 14.31
CA ALA A 709 -0.40 -13.47 13.59
C ALA A 709 1.07 -13.52 14.02
N THR A 710 1.76 -12.38 14.15
CA THR A 710 3.16 -12.37 14.59
C THR A 710 3.31 -12.55 16.09
N ILE A 711 2.55 -11.82 16.90
CA ILE A 711 2.74 -11.81 18.37
C ILE A 711 2.28 -13.12 19.03
N SER A 712 1.24 -13.75 18.51
CA SER A 712 0.75 -15.06 18.96
C SER A 712 1.78 -16.16 18.67
N ASN A 713 2.45 -16.11 17.52
CA ASN A 713 3.57 -17.00 17.22
C ASN A 713 4.75 -16.79 18.18
N ILE A 714 5.07 -15.54 18.55
CA ILE A 714 6.17 -15.23 19.48
C ILE A 714 5.91 -15.83 20.87
N VAL A 715 4.67 -15.77 21.34
CA VAL A 715 4.28 -16.28 22.67
C VAL A 715 3.75 -17.73 22.64
N GLY A 716 3.72 -18.37 21.47
CA GLY A 716 3.32 -19.77 21.33
C GLY A 716 1.83 -20.08 21.57
N VAL A 717 0.92 -19.18 21.20
CA VAL A 717 -0.55 -19.40 21.34
C VAL A 717 -1.28 -19.17 20.02
N SER A 718 -2.56 -19.53 19.98
CA SER A 718 -3.47 -19.38 18.85
C SER A 718 -3.71 -17.91 18.50
N GLN A 719 -3.97 -17.65 17.22
CA GLN A 719 -4.16 -16.30 16.72
C GLN A 719 -5.51 -15.73 17.17
N GLY A 720 -5.48 -14.64 17.91
CA GLY A 720 -6.65 -13.82 18.20
C GLY A 720 -7.78 -14.64 18.84
N ILE A 721 -8.92 -14.64 18.16
CA ILE A 721 -10.09 -15.47 18.47
C ILE A 721 -10.33 -16.59 17.44
N ASP A 722 -9.38 -16.78 16.51
CA ASP A 722 -9.53 -17.75 15.43
C ASP A 722 -9.42 -19.20 15.96
N PRO A 723 -10.18 -20.14 15.38
CA PRO A 723 -9.90 -21.57 15.54
C PRO A 723 -8.48 -21.90 15.07
N ILE A 724 -7.93 -23.00 15.58
CA ILE A 724 -6.66 -23.53 15.07
C ILE A 724 -6.84 -23.91 13.60
N TYR A 725 -6.02 -23.31 12.73
CA TYR A 725 -6.11 -23.54 11.29
C TYR A 725 -5.78 -25.00 10.92
N GLN A 726 -4.70 -25.53 11.47
CA GLN A 726 -4.26 -26.93 11.34
C GLN A 726 -3.55 -27.35 12.63
N ASN A 727 -3.79 -28.57 13.14
CA ASN A 727 -3.08 -29.06 14.34
C ASN A 727 -1.63 -29.46 14.06
N LEU A 728 -1.26 -29.62 12.79
CA LEU A 728 0.11 -29.84 12.34
C LEU A 728 0.32 -29.10 11.02
N TYR A 729 1.34 -28.25 10.95
CA TYR A 729 1.71 -27.56 9.72
C TYR A 729 3.21 -27.32 9.62
N VAL A 730 3.73 -27.14 8.41
CA VAL A 730 5.14 -26.82 8.17
C VAL A 730 5.30 -25.33 7.93
N LYS A 731 6.18 -24.70 8.70
CA LYS A 731 6.55 -23.30 8.57
C LYS A 731 7.94 -23.21 7.93
N SER A 732 8.03 -22.59 6.77
CA SER A 732 9.31 -22.30 6.11
C SER A 732 9.82 -20.91 6.52
N ASN A 733 11.06 -20.81 6.96
CA ASN A 733 11.75 -19.55 7.20
C ASN A 733 13.16 -19.58 6.55
N LEU A 734 13.92 -18.49 6.68
CA LEU A 734 15.27 -18.38 6.10
C LEU A 734 16.25 -19.45 6.62
N SER A 735 15.97 -20.06 7.76
CA SER A 735 16.79 -21.09 8.42
C SER A 735 16.31 -22.52 8.15
N GLY A 736 15.22 -22.72 7.38
CA GLY A 736 14.69 -24.03 7.02
C GLY A 736 13.19 -24.20 7.26
N GLU A 737 12.72 -25.45 7.12
CA GLU A 737 11.34 -25.84 7.37
C GLU A 737 11.18 -26.44 8.78
N PHE A 738 10.22 -25.92 9.54
CA PHE A 738 9.92 -26.32 10.91
C PHE A 738 8.49 -26.84 10.99
N THR A 739 8.30 -28.06 11.48
CA THR A 739 6.96 -28.57 11.78
C THR A 739 6.47 -27.96 13.08
N VAL A 740 5.33 -27.27 13.03
CA VAL A 740 4.61 -26.76 14.19
C VAL A 740 3.46 -27.72 14.48
N VAL A 741 3.32 -28.15 15.74
CA VAL A 741 2.28 -29.06 16.20
C VAL A 741 1.51 -28.44 17.37
N ASN A 742 0.22 -28.73 17.47
CA ASN A 742 -0.60 -28.37 18.63
C ASN A 742 -0.13 -29.15 19.87
N THR A 743 0.52 -28.46 20.80
CA THR A 743 1.13 -29.06 21.99
C THR A 743 0.11 -29.64 22.96
N GLN A 744 -1.06 -29.02 23.10
CA GLN A 744 -2.14 -29.56 23.95
C GLN A 744 -2.68 -30.87 23.40
N MET A 745 -2.89 -30.93 22.08
CA MET A 745 -3.31 -32.16 21.40
C MET A 745 -2.30 -33.29 21.59
N VAL A 746 -1.00 -33.00 21.45
CA VAL A 746 0.06 -34.00 21.68
C VAL A 746 0.04 -34.50 23.12
N ALA A 747 -0.02 -33.58 24.11
CA ALA A 747 -0.08 -33.95 25.52
C ALA A 747 -1.29 -34.84 25.85
N ASP A 748 -2.43 -34.58 25.21
CA ASP A 748 -3.63 -35.40 25.33
C ASP A 748 -3.49 -36.77 24.66
N MET A 749 -2.83 -36.85 23.50
CA MET A 749 -2.53 -38.13 22.83
C MET A 749 -1.53 -38.97 23.63
N GLU A 750 -0.51 -38.34 24.24
CA GLU A 750 0.48 -39.02 25.09
C GLU A 750 -0.18 -39.65 26.33
N LYS A 751 -1.13 -38.97 26.98
CA LYS A 751 -1.92 -39.52 28.10
C LYS A 751 -2.72 -40.77 27.73
N LEU A 752 -3.09 -40.90 26.45
CA LEU A 752 -3.84 -42.03 25.93
C LEU A 752 -2.94 -43.09 25.26
N ASP A 753 -1.62 -42.92 25.27
CA ASP A 753 -0.68 -43.78 24.55
C ASP A 753 -0.98 -43.87 23.03
N LEU A 754 -1.41 -42.74 22.45
CA LEU A 754 -1.75 -42.59 21.03
C LEU A 754 -0.67 -41.87 20.21
N TRP A 755 0.33 -41.29 20.86
CA TRP A 755 1.39 -40.52 20.19
C TRP A 755 2.55 -41.44 19.77
N ASP A 756 2.57 -41.84 18.50
CA ASP A 756 3.61 -42.67 17.89
C ASP A 756 3.96 -42.21 16.46
N ASP A 757 4.99 -42.81 15.86
CA ASP A 757 5.44 -42.48 14.50
C ASP A 757 4.33 -42.66 13.45
N VAL A 758 3.38 -43.57 13.69
CA VAL A 758 2.23 -43.79 12.80
C VAL A 758 1.27 -42.61 12.90
N MET A 759 0.95 -42.14 14.11
CA MET A 759 0.12 -40.97 14.35
C MET A 759 0.71 -39.70 13.73
N VAL A 760 2.02 -39.50 13.84
CA VAL A 760 2.69 -38.36 13.22
C VAL A 760 2.56 -38.39 11.69
N ASN A 761 2.65 -39.58 11.08
CA ASN A 761 2.46 -39.74 9.64
C ASN A 761 0.99 -39.56 9.23
N ASP A 762 0.04 -40.08 10.00
CA ASP A 762 -1.40 -39.88 9.77
C ASP A 762 -1.76 -38.39 9.84
N LEU A 763 -1.25 -37.66 10.83
CA LEU A 763 -1.44 -36.21 10.95
C LEU A 763 -0.88 -35.45 9.76
N LYS A 764 0.29 -35.84 9.25
CA LYS A 764 0.85 -35.24 8.02
C LYS A 764 -0.01 -35.56 6.80
N TYR A 765 -0.49 -36.80 6.69
CA TYR A 765 -1.31 -37.26 5.58
C TYR A 765 -2.68 -36.54 5.54
N PHE A 766 -3.26 -36.28 6.70
CA PHE A 766 -4.54 -35.56 6.84
C PHE A 766 -4.38 -34.06 7.10
N ASP A 767 -3.21 -33.46 6.79
CA ASP A 767 -2.99 -32.01 6.90
C ASP A 767 -3.33 -31.43 8.30
N GLY A 768 -3.08 -32.21 9.35
CA GLY A 768 -3.35 -31.88 10.75
C GLY A 768 -4.79 -32.11 11.22
N SER A 769 -5.67 -32.66 10.39
CA SER A 769 -7.04 -33.05 10.79
C SER A 769 -7.03 -34.39 11.54
N LEU A 770 -7.84 -34.47 12.61
CA LEU A 770 -8.09 -35.71 13.34
C LEU A 770 -9.31 -36.49 12.84
N ALA A 771 -10.14 -35.88 11.97
CA ALA A 771 -11.46 -36.40 11.63
C ALA A 771 -11.41 -37.84 11.08
N HIS A 772 -10.40 -38.12 10.26
CA HIS A 772 -10.24 -39.36 9.51
C HIS A 772 -9.32 -40.41 10.18
N ILE A 773 -8.82 -40.14 11.39
CA ILE A 773 -7.93 -41.07 12.10
C ILE A 773 -8.76 -41.95 13.04
N ASP A 774 -8.91 -43.24 12.74
CA ASP A 774 -9.82 -44.16 13.47
C ASP A 774 -9.41 -44.40 14.93
N ARG A 775 -8.11 -44.34 15.23
CA ARG A 775 -7.57 -44.54 16.59
C ARG A 775 -7.94 -43.41 17.57
N ILE A 776 -8.33 -42.24 17.07
CA ILE A 776 -8.61 -41.06 17.89
C ILE A 776 -10.06 -41.10 18.42
N PRO A 777 -10.27 -40.94 19.74
CA PRO A 777 -11.62 -40.83 20.32
C PRO A 777 -12.44 -39.68 19.74
N SER A 778 -13.76 -39.85 19.65
CA SER A 778 -14.67 -38.84 19.10
C SER A 778 -14.60 -37.48 19.81
N TRP A 779 -14.46 -37.49 21.15
CA TRP A 779 -14.32 -36.25 21.92
C TRP A 779 -13.06 -35.47 21.52
N MET A 780 -11.95 -36.17 21.22
CA MET A 780 -10.67 -35.55 20.85
C MET A 780 -10.76 -34.95 19.44
N LYS A 781 -11.40 -35.66 18.51
CA LYS A 781 -11.69 -35.14 17.16
C LYS A 781 -12.47 -33.82 17.22
N ARG A 782 -13.45 -33.72 18.13
CA ARG A 782 -14.28 -32.52 18.27
C ARG A 782 -13.58 -31.39 19.03
N LEU A 783 -12.82 -31.69 20.08
CA LEU A 783 -12.07 -30.68 20.84
C LEU A 783 -10.99 -29.99 20.00
N TYR A 784 -10.30 -30.76 19.15
CA TYR A 784 -9.24 -30.29 18.27
C TYR A 784 -9.70 -30.13 16.81
N ALA A 785 -11.01 -29.90 16.60
CA ALA A 785 -11.53 -29.58 15.29
C ALA A 785 -10.85 -28.32 14.74
N THR A 786 -10.38 -28.41 13.49
CA THR A 786 -9.71 -27.34 12.77
C THR A 786 -10.69 -26.31 12.22
N ALA A 787 -10.19 -25.16 11.78
CA ALA A 787 -10.99 -24.03 11.31
C ALA A 787 -12.04 -24.38 10.24
N PHE A 788 -11.75 -25.33 9.34
CA PHE A 788 -12.68 -25.75 8.28
C PHE A 788 -13.68 -26.83 8.70
N GLU A 789 -13.51 -27.41 9.88
CA GLU A 789 -14.39 -28.46 10.43
C GLU A 789 -15.47 -27.89 11.35
N ILE A 790 -15.32 -26.63 11.75
CA ILE A 790 -16.27 -25.89 12.60
C ILE A 790 -17.24 -25.11 11.71
N ASP A 791 -18.55 -25.19 12.00
CA ASP A 791 -19.55 -24.35 11.33
C ASP A 791 -19.25 -22.86 11.63
N PRO A 792 -19.01 -22.01 10.62
CA PRO A 792 -18.66 -20.60 10.82
C PRO A 792 -19.72 -19.80 11.57
N LEU A 793 -20.97 -20.27 11.65
CA LEU A 793 -22.00 -19.62 12.48
C LEU A 793 -21.60 -19.60 13.97
N TRP A 794 -20.86 -20.60 14.48
CA TRP A 794 -20.35 -20.56 15.85
C TRP A 794 -19.37 -19.40 16.08
N LEU A 795 -18.54 -19.09 15.08
CA LEU A 795 -17.62 -17.94 15.12
C LEU A 795 -18.39 -16.62 15.13
N VAL A 796 -19.45 -16.51 14.33
CA VAL A 796 -20.37 -15.35 14.35
C VAL A 796 -21.01 -15.19 15.72
N ARG A 797 -21.55 -16.26 16.31
CA ARG A 797 -22.21 -16.24 17.63
C ARG A 797 -21.26 -15.84 18.75
N MET A 798 -20.09 -16.46 18.83
CA MET A 798 -19.06 -16.09 19.81
C MET A 798 -18.61 -14.64 19.66
N THR A 799 -18.46 -14.15 18.42
CA THR A 799 -18.09 -12.75 18.15
C THR A 799 -19.20 -11.80 18.57
N ALA A 800 -20.46 -12.14 18.30
CA ALA A 800 -21.60 -11.34 18.71
C ALA A 800 -21.65 -11.15 20.24
N GLU A 801 -21.44 -12.23 21.01
CA GLU A 801 -21.40 -12.19 22.47
C GLU A 801 -20.27 -11.30 23.00
N ARG A 802 -19.07 -11.36 22.42
CA ARG A 802 -17.96 -10.47 22.75
C ARG A 802 -18.26 -9.02 22.39
N GLN A 803 -18.84 -8.80 21.21
CA GLN A 803 -19.07 -7.47 20.65
C GLN A 803 -20.03 -6.64 21.51
N LYS A 804 -20.83 -7.25 22.40
CA LYS A 804 -21.61 -6.55 23.43
C LYS A 804 -20.73 -5.70 24.36
N TRP A 805 -19.51 -6.14 24.62
CA TRP A 805 -18.59 -5.54 25.58
C TRP A 805 -17.45 -4.73 24.94
N ILE A 806 -17.34 -4.74 23.61
CA ILE A 806 -16.30 -4.07 22.82
C ILE A 806 -16.84 -2.78 22.22
N ASP A 807 -16.13 -1.67 22.43
CA ASP A 807 -16.50 -0.34 21.94
C ASP A 807 -16.08 -0.08 20.48
N GLN A 808 -15.05 -0.75 19.97
CA GLN A 808 -14.71 -0.80 18.53
C GLN A 808 -15.23 -2.09 17.90
N SER A 809 -14.41 -2.87 17.19
CA SER A 809 -14.80 -4.12 16.53
C SER A 809 -13.75 -5.23 16.62
N VAL A 810 -13.89 -6.25 15.77
CA VAL A 810 -13.18 -7.52 15.82
C VAL A 810 -12.84 -7.97 14.39
N SER A 811 -11.58 -8.32 14.14
CA SER A 811 -11.16 -8.94 12.88
C SER A 811 -11.64 -10.39 12.79
N LEU A 812 -12.88 -10.61 12.36
CA LEU A 812 -13.47 -11.95 12.28
C LEU A 812 -13.20 -12.62 10.93
N ASN A 813 -12.25 -13.56 10.89
CA ASN A 813 -12.12 -14.47 9.75
C ASN A 813 -13.25 -15.50 9.79
N LEU A 814 -13.76 -15.88 8.60
CA LEU A 814 -14.75 -16.92 8.44
C LEU A 814 -14.19 -18.03 7.54
N TYR A 815 -14.40 -19.27 7.92
CA TYR A 815 -13.83 -20.44 7.26
C TYR A 815 -14.95 -21.31 6.71
N MET A 816 -14.88 -21.67 5.43
CA MET A 816 -15.90 -22.50 4.78
C MET A 816 -15.24 -23.60 3.94
N ALA A 817 -15.46 -24.85 4.34
CA ALA A 817 -14.96 -26.00 3.59
C ALA A 817 -15.67 -26.16 2.24
N LYS A 818 -17.01 -25.99 2.23
CA LYS A 818 -17.87 -26.15 1.05
C LYS A 818 -18.74 -24.90 0.84
N PRO A 819 -18.16 -23.81 0.32
CA PRO A 819 -18.90 -22.57 0.10
C PRO A 819 -19.94 -22.74 -1.02
N SER A 820 -21.09 -22.09 -0.85
CA SER A 820 -22.11 -21.92 -1.89
C SER A 820 -22.76 -20.55 -1.73
N GLY A 821 -23.32 -19.99 -2.80
CA GLY A 821 -24.00 -18.69 -2.73
C GLY A 821 -25.09 -18.64 -1.65
N LYS A 822 -25.85 -19.74 -1.46
CA LYS A 822 -26.87 -19.86 -0.40
C LYS A 822 -26.26 -19.89 1.00
N ALA A 823 -25.16 -20.62 1.19
CA ALA A 823 -24.52 -20.72 2.49
C ALA A 823 -23.87 -19.38 2.90
N LEU A 824 -23.26 -18.67 1.94
CA LEU A 824 -22.73 -17.32 2.13
C LEU A 824 -23.84 -16.31 2.45
N ASP A 825 -24.93 -16.33 1.68
CA ASP A 825 -26.10 -15.47 1.91
C ASP A 825 -26.63 -15.62 3.35
N ASN A 826 -26.86 -16.87 3.76
CA ASN A 826 -27.31 -17.17 5.12
C ASN A 826 -26.31 -16.69 6.18
N LEU A 827 -25.01 -17.01 6.03
CA LEU A 827 -23.98 -16.67 7.02
C LEU A 827 -23.84 -15.16 7.23
N TYR A 828 -23.76 -14.38 6.16
CA TYR A 828 -23.57 -12.93 6.28
C TYR A 828 -24.85 -12.19 6.68
N LYS A 829 -26.04 -12.69 6.30
CA LYS A 829 -27.31 -12.22 6.89
C LYS A 829 -27.38 -12.49 8.39
N GLN A 830 -26.95 -13.69 8.82
CA GLN A 830 -26.87 -14.02 10.25
C GLN A 830 -25.87 -13.08 10.96
N ALA A 831 -24.68 -12.83 10.41
CA ALA A 831 -23.74 -11.87 10.98
C ALA A 831 -24.37 -10.48 11.21
N TRP A 832 -25.16 -10.00 10.24
CA TRP A 832 -25.92 -8.76 10.41
C TRP A 832 -27.00 -8.86 11.51
N MET A 833 -27.80 -9.93 11.53
CA MET A 833 -28.87 -10.16 12.53
C MET A 833 -28.32 -10.35 13.96
N TYR A 834 -27.10 -10.86 14.11
CA TYR A 834 -26.38 -10.94 15.38
C TYR A 834 -25.75 -9.58 15.80
N GLY A 835 -25.88 -8.53 14.98
CA GLY A 835 -25.41 -7.19 15.32
C GLY A 835 -23.89 -7.03 15.30
N LEU A 836 -23.19 -7.84 14.49
CA LEU A 836 -21.76 -7.66 14.26
C LEU A 836 -21.50 -6.31 13.59
N LYS A 837 -20.33 -5.75 13.87
CA LYS A 837 -19.83 -4.53 13.25
C LYS A 837 -19.06 -4.85 11.97
N THR A 838 -18.17 -5.84 12.00
CA THR A 838 -17.33 -6.19 10.86
C THR A 838 -17.13 -7.70 10.71
N THR A 839 -16.78 -8.10 9.49
CA THR A 839 -16.11 -9.36 9.17
C THR A 839 -14.78 -9.07 8.49
N TYR A 840 -13.93 -10.08 8.32
CA TYR A 840 -12.62 -9.94 7.68
C TYR A 840 -12.49 -10.88 6.48
N TYR A 841 -11.47 -11.76 6.43
CA TYR A 841 -11.33 -12.69 5.32
C TYR A 841 -12.37 -13.80 5.35
N LEU A 842 -12.89 -14.14 4.17
CA LEU A 842 -13.48 -15.45 3.89
C LEU A 842 -12.38 -16.39 3.39
N ARG A 843 -12.13 -17.48 4.11
CA ARG A 843 -11.19 -18.53 3.73
C ARG A 843 -11.97 -19.74 3.21
N THR A 844 -11.57 -20.26 2.05
CA THR A 844 -12.17 -21.45 1.43
C THR A 844 -11.09 -22.44 1.01
N MET A 845 -11.30 -23.74 1.19
CA MET A 845 -10.27 -24.76 0.89
C MET A 845 -9.83 -24.75 -0.59
N GLY A 846 -10.75 -24.45 -1.52
CA GLY A 846 -10.44 -24.37 -2.96
C GLY A 846 -9.51 -23.21 -3.31
N ALA A 847 -9.64 -22.05 -2.64
CA ALA A 847 -8.73 -20.92 -2.82
C ALA A 847 -7.40 -21.13 -2.08
N THR A 848 -7.42 -21.75 -0.89
CA THR A 848 -6.20 -21.94 -0.10
C THR A 848 -5.28 -23.04 -0.64
N SER A 849 -5.82 -24.06 -1.31
CA SER A 849 -5.01 -25.04 -2.06
C SER A 849 -4.34 -24.43 -3.29
N ALA A 850 -4.98 -23.45 -3.94
CA ALA A 850 -4.40 -22.71 -5.07
C ALA A 850 -3.29 -21.72 -4.65
N GLU A 851 -3.35 -21.15 -3.45
CA GLU A 851 -2.21 -20.39 -2.89
C GLU A 851 -1.00 -21.29 -2.65
N LYS A 852 -1.19 -22.52 -2.15
CA LYS A 852 -0.11 -23.49 -1.92
C LYS A 852 0.61 -23.92 -3.22
N SER A 853 -0.10 -24.08 -4.34
CA SER A 853 0.49 -24.53 -5.61
C SER A 853 1.35 -23.50 -6.34
N THR A 854 1.38 -22.25 -5.87
CA THR A 854 2.28 -21.21 -6.39
C THR A 854 3.66 -21.19 -5.72
N VAL A 855 3.86 -22.01 -4.67
CA VAL A 855 5.16 -22.30 -4.07
C VAL A 855 5.69 -23.58 -4.71
N THR A 856 6.87 -23.50 -5.32
CA THR A 856 7.49 -24.58 -6.13
C THR A 856 7.31 -25.99 -5.53
N GLU A 857 6.41 -26.78 -6.11
CA GLU A 857 6.28 -28.23 -5.88
C GLU A 857 7.53 -28.94 -6.37
N GLY A 858 8.49 -29.21 -5.48
CA GLY A 858 9.78 -29.71 -5.96
C GLY A 858 10.68 -30.42 -4.97
N THR A 859 10.22 -30.88 -3.79
CA THR A 859 11.07 -31.70 -2.89
C THR A 859 10.31 -32.51 -1.82
N LEU A 860 9.01 -32.80 -2.01
CA LEU A 860 8.20 -33.45 -0.97
C LEU A 860 8.47 -34.96 -0.75
N ASN A 861 9.40 -35.59 -1.49
CA ASN A 861 9.63 -37.04 -1.44
C ASN A 861 11.12 -37.44 -1.34
N ALA A 862 11.88 -36.89 -0.40
CA ALA A 862 13.20 -37.45 -0.07
C ALA A 862 13.62 -37.20 1.39
N VAL A 863 13.09 -37.98 2.32
CA VAL A 863 13.82 -38.29 3.56
C VAL A 863 13.81 -39.81 3.74
N GLN A 864 14.97 -40.43 3.50
CA GLN A 864 15.21 -41.84 3.81
C GLN A 864 15.08 -42.04 5.32
N GLY A 865 14.39 -43.12 5.71
CA GLY A 865 14.19 -43.49 7.11
C GLY A 865 15.50 -43.65 7.87
N GLY A 866 15.63 -42.88 8.95
CA GLY A 866 16.70 -43.00 9.93
C GLY A 866 16.29 -42.32 11.23
N THR A 867 16.39 -43.09 12.33
CA THR A 867 16.35 -42.77 13.79
C THR A 867 15.54 -41.58 14.33
N PRO A 868 14.87 -41.72 15.50
CA PRO A 868 14.00 -40.68 16.05
C PRO A 868 14.78 -39.38 16.24
N ALA A 869 14.28 -38.29 15.63
CA ALA A 869 14.82 -36.97 15.85
C ALA A 869 14.55 -36.53 17.30
N PRO A 870 15.47 -35.82 17.97
CA PRO A 870 15.21 -35.25 19.29
C PRO A 870 14.04 -34.25 19.22
N ALA A 871 13.35 -34.07 20.35
CA ALA A 871 12.17 -33.23 20.50
C ALA A 871 12.27 -31.91 19.71
N ILE A 872 11.27 -31.67 18.86
CA ILE A 872 11.17 -30.49 17.99
C ILE A 872 11.08 -29.24 18.88
N LYS A 873 12.15 -28.44 18.91
CA LYS A 873 12.18 -27.17 19.64
C LYS A 873 11.42 -26.09 18.87
N ALA A 874 10.33 -25.59 19.43
CA ALA A 874 9.65 -24.38 18.97
C ALA A 874 10.44 -23.14 19.40
N CYS A 875 10.58 -22.14 18.52
CA CYS A 875 11.16 -20.84 18.90
C CYS A 875 10.12 -20.07 19.73
N LEU A 876 10.29 -20.10 21.04
CA LEU A 876 9.46 -19.38 22.01
C LEU A 876 10.31 -18.32 22.72
N ILE A 877 9.68 -17.24 23.19
CA ILE A 877 10.38 -16.14 23.89
C ILE A 877 11.02 -16.59 25.22
N ASP A 878 10.54 -17.68 25.79
CA ASP A 878 11.05 -18.34 26.99
C ASP A 878 12.05 -19.47 26.68
N ASP A 879 12.36 -19.72 25.40
CA ASP A 879 13.49 -20.58 25.00
C ASP A 879 14.77 -19.73 24.84
N PRO A 880 15.72 -19.78 25.80
CA PRO A 880 16.97 -19.02 25.73
C PRO A 880 17.91 -19.47 24.60
N THR A 881 17.55 -20.50 23.83
CA THR A 881 18.30 -21.02 22.67
C THR A 881 17.73 -20.60 21.32
N CYS A 882 16.65 -19.80 21.28
CA CYS A 882 16.05 -19.31 20.04
C CYS A 882 16.86 -18.14 19.40
N GLU A 883 17.60 -18.43 18.32
CA GLU A 883 18.37 -17.43 17.54
C GLU A 883 17.49 -16.39 16.82
N ALA A 884 16.19 -16.65 16.63
CA ALA A 884 15.27 -15.73 15.94
C ALA A 884 14.69 -14.62 16.85
N CYS A 885 14.88 -14.72 18.17
CA CYS A 885 14.44 -13.74 19.17
C CYS A 885 15.58 -12.85 19.70
N GLN A 886 16.82 -13.07 19.25
CA GLN A 886 17.95 -12.14 19.38
C GLN A 886 18.04 -11.27 18.12
#